data_AF-A0A7Y4VC40-F1
#
_entry.id   AF-A0A7Y4VC40-F1
#
_cell.length_a   1.000
_cell.length_b   1.000
_cell.length_c   1.000
_cell.angle_alpha   90.00
_cell.angle_beta   90.00
_cell.angle_gamma   90.00
#
_symmetry.space_group_name_H-M   'P 1'
#
loop_
_entity.id
_entity.type
_entity.pdbx_description
1 polymer ?
#
loop_
_entity_poly.entity_id
_entity_poly.type
_entity_poly.pdbx_seq_one_letter_code
_entity_poly.pdbx_strand_id
1 'polypeptide(L)'
;MKLLTSSLFRLLAIVAMAFALAVSARAQTNAYDDAFLYTRGTNWSLLNTVTGLLNGGFGFTQWALATNATVPVPGGGRGFFTTRDGIPLPAISSPTNSSSPPGNDNHAHVWGIFANGSGINTTVAYRGFSNSLDTTVAFKLDWEAIGVGGAGNYGGFFLRNGNATNGTSDHLTGERFAFYYAGGGSNSFTYRDATGPNFIGIPFASNPLSCEFTLKEGDTYRLVIKRLTTGEILAIVDTGQLLSGSGTIDSVALVANQTSGNQNFNRMLIVSTSLTPPTIINVSPTNGSIFIDPIANNVTFEVGSIASTVRGSNVTLRLNGVAQTGLTFNTTGPTTQLFVTNNTALGANLLYSATIIVADDNSNTATNNFNFNTFSPNNLSLDAEDYNYGSGQFLPNPIPNAYAGLLGTLGVDYFEVDATATNPAVLYRAGDLPQSLLVTGDPYDHAGFVGAGATDYELGFTDAGEWQNFTRDLADTNYTVYARAASGGGGTIMVERLANATATTTDQPKAALGTCIIPATGGSKIYSGQMIPLTDFFGNTVQIRFPGTNTFREVAVNNRAYNLNYLMFVPNTNTATLKPYLSAGYPYPGATGVGLESSISFTIANRQTAVNPATIQLFLDSNNVTSSVTLSNNSAGSVVTYVPPAFLSPNSNHVIRVIYTDNGGSPTTTTNTWQFTTLNVTVITLPPADAQPIGSVPTPGFALRIYKVEDAAPPTATIANAEAELSGTRTNTITSEPYLNLISGDTIASAYSETNVINYDITGLPTGTPAFPYKSEYPLIAAANPNNNIALESLMYLQLTNGSYIFVMRSDDGFKLTEGPASTNLTIGTFDGGRGNGTPSTMYVTVLTNGLYPMRLLYYQAGSGGNAEFYALHNGTPILINDSTNANSIKAFAPAFAVILLNPAHAAGATTFDFLTQAGHTHHVEYKNALDDVTWTPLTTISGDGSIMTVTDNTASNATRFYRVRSQ
;
A
#
# COMPACT_ATOMS: atom_id res chain seq x y z
N MET A 1 19.65 51.37 64.66
CA MET A 1 19.96 51.06 63.25
C MET A 1 19.45 49.66 62.82
N LYS A 2 18.34 49.16 63.39
CA LYS A 2 17.74 47.83 63.07
C LYS A 2 16.29 47.90 62.58
N LEU A 3 15.73 49.10 62.39
CA LEU A 3 14.36 49.30 61.88
C LEU A 3 14.28 49.74 60.40
N LEU A 4 15.42 50.06 59.76
CA LEU A 4 15.46 50.53 58.36
C LEU A 4 15.70 49.43 57.32
N THR A 5 16.11 48.23 57.72
CA THR A 5 16.40 47.12 56.79
C THR A 5 15.21 46.20 56.52
N SER A 6 14.17 46.20 57.38
CA SER A 6 12.98 45.35 57.15
C SER A 6 11.96 45.98 56.19
N SER A 7 11.92 47.31 56.08
CA SER A 7 11.01 48.01 55.16
C SER A 7 11.52 47.97 53.72
N LEU A 8 12.84 48.07 53.50
CA LEU A 8 13.42 48.00 52.16
C LEU A 8 13.28 46.60 51.54
N PHE A 9 13.46 45.53 52.33
CA PHE A 9 13.26 44.15 51.86
C PHE A 9 11.79 43.81 51.63
N ARG A 10 10.85 44.37 52.41
CA ARG A 10 9.42 44.23 52.14
C ARG A 10 8.99 45.03 50.92
N LEU A 11 9.56 46.22 50.68
CA LEU A 11 9.28 47.01 49.48
C LEU A 11 9.88 46.35 48.23
N LEU A 12 11.10 45.80 48.30
CA LEU A 12 11.70 45.03 47.19
C LEU A 12 10.97 43.71 46.94
N ALA A 13 10.49 43.02 47.98
CA ALA A 13 9.70 41.81 47.83
C ALA A 13 8.30 42.08 47.29
N ILE A 14 7.67 43.21 47.64
CA ILE A 14 6.37 43.63 47.09
C ILE A 14 6.52 44.14 45.64
N VAL A 15 7.62 44.82 45.30
CA VAL A 15 7.94 45.18 43.90
C VAL A 15 8.30 43.93 43.08
N ALA A 16 9.04 42.98 43.64
CA ALA A 16 9.33 41.70 42.99
C ALA A 16 8.08 40.79 42.87
N MET A 17 7.15 40.82 43.84
CA MET A 17 5.83 40.19 43.69
C MET A 17 4.94 40.93 42.69
N ALA A 18 5.03 42.26 42.59
CA ALA A 18 4.30 43.04 41.59
C ALA A 18 4.85 42.82 40.17
N PHE A 19 6.15 42.59 40.00
CA PHE A 19 6.75 42.16 38.72
C PHE A 19 6.57 40.66 38.43
N ALA A 20 6.32 39.82 39.44
CA ALA A 20 5.95 38.40 39.26
C ALA A 20 4.42 38.19 39.08
N LEU A 21 3.60 39.20 39.40
CA LEU A 21 2.15 39.25 39.18
C LEU A 21 1.75 40.14 38.01
N ALA A 22 2.72 40.74 37.30
CA ALA A 22 2.52 41.15 35.92
C ALA A 22 2.44 39.87 35.08
N VAL A 23 1.30 39.17 35.18
CA VAL A 23 0.88 38.24 34.15
C VAL A 23 0.83 39.12 32.90
N SER A 24 1.76 38.93 31.96
CA SER A 24 1.61 39.43 30.60
C SER A 24 0.19 39.08 30.23
N ALA A 25 -0.67 40.08 29.96
CA ALA A 25 -2.04 39.84 29.58
C ALA A 25 -1.98 38.79 28.47
N ARG A 26 -2.42 37.55 28.75
CA ARG A 26 -2.39 36.50 27.74
C ARG A 26 -3.28 37.02 26.64
N ALA A 27 -2.70 37.25 25.47
CA ALA A 27 -3.44 37.66 24.31
C ALA A 27 -4.63 36.71 24.11
N GLN A 28 -5.81 37.30 23.96
CA GLN A 28 -7.08 36.61 24.16
C GLN A 28 -7.54 35.92 22.87
N THR A 29 -8.07 34.70 23.00
CA THR A 29 -8.94 34.11 21.98
C THR A 29 -10.35 34.67 22.19
N ASN A 30 -10.84 35.45 21.23
CA ASN A 30 -12.11 36.16 21.32
C ASN A 30 -13.28 35.27 20.91
N ALA A 31 -13.05 34.35 19.97
CA ALA A 31 -14.01 33.33 19.56
C ALA A 31 -13.26 32.07 19.12
N TYR A 32 -13.83 30.89 19.38
CA TYR A 32 -13.28 29.61 18.96
C TYR A 32 -14.39 28.58 18.85
N ASP A 33 -14.32 27.75 17.82
CA ASP A 33 -15.12 26.54 17.69
C ASP A 33 -14.31 25.42 17.01
N ASP A 34 -14.68 24.17 17.28
CA ASP A 34 -14.11 22.97 16.69
C ASP A 34 -15.19 21.89 16.55
N ALA A 35 -15.16 21.12 15.45
CA ALA A 35 -16.15 20.09 15.16
C ALA A 35 -16.20 18.96 16.21
N PHE A 36 -15.14 18.75 17.00
CA PHE A 36 -15.13 17.80 18.11
C PHE A 36 -16.16 18.12 19.21
N LEU A 37 -16.56 19.37 19.35
CA LEU A 37 -17.52 19.80 20.38
C LEU A 37 -18.97 19.42 20.03
N TYR A 38 -19.18 18.75 18.90
CA TYR A 38 -20.49 18.31 18.41
C TYR A 38 -20.65 16.79 18.52
N THR A 39 -21.87 16.34 18.85
CA THR A 39 -22.21 14.91 18.95
C THR A 39 -22.01 14.14 17.64
N ARG A 40 -21.51 12.89 17.77
CA ARG A 40 -21.22 11.95 16.67
C ARG A 40 -22.45 11.53 15.87
N GLY A 41 -22.28 11.36 14.56
CA GLY A 41 -23.13 10.48 13.72
C GLY A 41 -24.49 11.04 13.31
N THR A 42 -24.76 12.32 13.55
CA THR A 42 -26.01 12.96 13.11
C THR A 42 -25.75 13.91 11.96
N ASN A 43 -26.52 13.77 10.88
CA ASN A 43 -26.65 14.84 9.89
C ASN A 43 -27.04 16.12 10.64
N TRP A 44 -26.38 17.24 10.36
CA TRP A 44 -26.67 18.53 11.04
C TRP A 44 -28.12 18.99 10.81
N SER A 45 -28.79 18.45 9.79
CA SER A 45 -30.24 18.60 9.57
C SER A 45 -31.09 18.05 10.73
N LEU A 46 -30.62 17.04 11.46
CA LEU A 46 -31.26 16.49 12.67
C LEU A 46 -30.95 17.32 13.94
N LEU A 47 -29.89 18.13 13.92
CA LEU A 47 -29.53 19.06 15.00
C LEU A 47 -30.26 20.41 14.88
N ASN A 48 -30.76 20.75 13.69
CA ASN A 48 -31.54 21.98 13.44
C ASN A 48 -32.87 22.04 14.21
N THR A 49 -33.36 20.92 14.73
CA THR A 49 -34.60 20.86 15.53
C THR A 49 -34.35 20.99 17.03
N VAL A 50 -33.08 20.99 17.48
CA VAL A 50 -32.70 21.05 18.89
C VAL A 50 -31.95 22.35 19.17
N THR A 51 -32.66 23.32 19.75
CA THR A 51 -32.09 24.60 20.18
C THR A 51 -30.95 24.38 21.19
N GLY A 52 -29.77 24.96 20.92
CA GLY A 52 -28.61 24.91 21.83
C GLY A 52 -27.47 23.98 21.41
N LEU A 53 -27.67 23.02 20.50
CA LEU A 53 -26.62 22.08 20.05
C LEU A 53 -25.85 22.53 18.80
N LEU A 54 -26.17 23.71 18.25
CA LEU A 54 -25.54 24.28 17.04
C LEU A 54 -24.39 25.26 17.34
N ASN A 55 -23.97 25.37 18.60
CA ASN A 55 -22.81 26.15 19.01
C ASN A 55 -21.93 25.32 19.95
N GLY A 56 -20.92 24.65 19.38
CA GLY A 56 -19.94 23.90 20.15
C GLY A 56 -18.92 24.81 20.85
N GLY A 57 -18.73 26.02 20.30
CA GLY A 57 -17.74 26.99 20.75
C GLY A 57 -18.28 28.21 21.50
N PHE A 58 -17.48 29.27 21.52
CA PHE A 58 -17.81 30.57 22.12
C PHE A 58 -17.45 31.74 21.20
N GLY A 59 -18.01 32.92 21.46
CA GLY A 59 -17.75 34.15 20.69
C GLY A 59 -18.41 34.19 19.30
N PHE A 60 -19.18 33.16 18.98
CA PHE A 60 -19.98 33.04 17.76
C PHE A 60 -21.46 32.81 18.11
N THR A 61 -22.36 33.22 17.22
CA THR A 61 -23.77 32.83 17.29
C THR A 61 -23.93 31.34 16.94
N GLN A 62 -25.10 30.78 17.25
CA GLN A 62 -25.46 29.44 16.74
C GLN A 62 -25.36 29.40 15.21
N TRP A 63 -24.97 28.24 14.66
CA TRP A 63 -25.04 28.02 13.22
C TRP A 63 -26.48 28.16 12.73
N ALA A 64 -26.69 28.91 11.66
CA ALA A 64 -27.93 28.92 10.90
C ALA A 64 -27.67 28.23 9.55
N LEU A 65 -28.44 27.19 9.26
CA LEU A 65 -28.19 26.30 8.13
C LEU A 65 -29.26 26.48 7.06
N ALA A 66 -28.84 26.66 5.81
CA ALA A 66 -29.76 26.83 4.68
C ALA A 66 -29.41 25.89 3.52
N THR A 67 -30.44 25.31 2.91
CA THR A 67 -30.38 24.62 1.62
C THR A 67 -31.46 25.16 0.71
N ASN A 68 -31.21 25.23 -0.59
CA ASN A 68 -32.13 25.81 -1.58
C ASN A 68 -33.32 24.90 -1.97
N ALA A 69 -33.69 23.92 -1.14
CA ALA A 69 -34.86 23.08 -1.32
C ALA A 69 -35.51 22.72 0.02
N THR A 70 -36.84 22.62 0.01
CA THR A 70 -37.72 22.47 1.19
C THR A 70 -37.91 21.03 1.70
N VAL A 71 -37.30 20.02 1.09
CA VAL A 71 -37.45 18.61 1.51
C VAL A 71 -36.12 18.07 2.07
N PRO A 72 -36.07 17.64 3.34
CA PRO A 72 -34.95 16.88 3.87
C PRO A 72 -35.00 15.49 3.22
N VAL A 73 -34.03 15.15 2.37
CA VAL A 73 -33.93 13.80 1.82
C VAL A 73 -32.84 13.06 2.60
N PRO A 74 -33.18 11.98 3.35
CA PRO A 74 -32.20 11.00 3.78
C PRO A 74 -31.52 10.43 2.53
N GLY A 75 -30.26 10.79 2.29
CA GLY A 75 -29.50 10.39 1.10
C GLY A 75 -29.51 11.36 -0.09
N GLY A 76 -30.02 12.60 0.05
CA GLY A 76 -30.04 13.59 -1.05
C GLY A 76 -28.75 14.37 -1.22
N GLY A 77 -28.38 14.73 -2.45
CA GLY A 77 -27.10 15.36 -2.83
C GLY A 77 -26.87 16.81 -2.35
N ARG A 78 -27.29 17.17 -1.14
CA ARG A 78 -26.92 18.41 -0.45
C ARG A 78 -27.17 18.25 1.05
N GLY A 79 -26.33 18.85 1.90
CA GLY A 79 -26.51 18.77 3.35
C GLY A 79 -25.27 19.06 4.16
N PHE A 80 -25.35 18.75 5.46
CA PHE A 80 -24.37 19.11 6.48
C PHE A 80 -24.04 17.90 7.36
N PHE A 81 -22.79 17.75 7.78
CA PHE A 81 -22.34 16.70 8.70
C PHE A 81 -21.22 17.19 9.63
N THR A 82 -21.06 16.53 10.78
CA THR A 82 -20.00 16.82 11.78
C THR A 82 -18.91 15.74 11.84
N THR A 83 -19.15 14.61 11.18
CA THR A 83 -18.23 13.48 11.13
C THR A 83 -18.17 12.91 9.71
N ARG A 84 -16.97 12.55 9.26
CA ARG A 84 -16.72 11.88 7.96
C ARG A 84 -16.00 10.56 8.18
N ASP A 85 -16.42 9.52 7.50
CA ASP A 85 -15.75 8.21 7.53
C ASP A 85 -14.58 8.22 6.54
N GLY A 86 -13.42 7.66 6.93
CA GLY A 86 -12.28 7.48 6.03
C GLY A 86 -10.94 7.17 6.71
N ILE A 87 -10.09 6.40 6.04
CA ILE A 87 -8.70 6.11 6.44
C ILE A 87 -7.77 6.38 5.24
N PRO A 88 -6.68 7.15 5.40
CA PRO A 88 -6.31 7.94 6.59
C PRO A 88 -7.29 9.10 6.84
N LEU A 89 -7.39 9.56 8.10
CA LEU A 89 -8.20 10.72 8.45
C LEU A 89 -7.64 11.99 7.76
N PRO A 90 -8.51 12.92 7.30
CA PRO A 90 -8.06 14.14 6.68
C PRO A 90 -7.32 15.02 7.71
N ALA A 91 -6.26 15.70 7.28
CA ALA A 91 -5.39 16.49 8.17
C ALA A 91 -6.10 17.64 8.90
N ILE A 92 -7.26 18.07 8.39
CA ILE A 92 -8.13 19.07 9.00
C ILE A 92 -8.94 18.53 10.19
N SER A 93 -9.04 17.21 10.36
CA SER A 93 -9.69 16.59 11.51
C SER A 93 -9.00 17.01 12.82
N SER A 94 -9.77 17.23 13.89
CA SER A 94 -9.23 17.61 15.20
C SER A 94 -8.55 16.41 15.89
N PRO A 95 -7.23 16.45 16.21
CA PRO A 95 -6.50 15.25 16.63
C PRO A 95 -6.42 14.98 18.15
N THR A 96 -6.67 15.92 19.08
CA THR A 96 -6.45 15.65 20.54
C THR A 96 -7.08 16.66 21.51
N ASN A 97 -8.01 16.23 22.41
CA ASN A 97 -7.95 16.41 23.89
C ASN A 97 -9.10 15.66 24.63
N SER A 98 -9.00 14.33 24.75
CA SER A 98 -9.91 13.48 25.54
C SER A 98 -9.12 12.35 26.20
N SER A 99 -9.54 11.91 27.39
CA SER A 99 -9.04 10.70 28.08
C SER A 99 -9.37 9.40 27.33
N SER A 100 -10.18 9.48 26.27
CA SER A 100 -10.33 8.48 25.20
C SER A 100 -10.24 9.23 23.86
N PRO A 101 -9.06 9.29 23.23
CA PRO A 101 -8.85 10.11 22.02
C PRO A 101 -9.73 9.64 20.85
N PRO A 102 -10.39 10.55 20.12
CA PRO A 102 -10.96 10.24 18.80
C PRO A 102 -9.83 9.85 17.85
N GLY A 103 -10.05 8.81 17.06
CA GLY A 103 -8.99 8.06 16.38
C GLY A 103 -8.95 6.57 16.72
N ASN A 104 -9.68 6.12 17.76
CA ASN A 104 -9.98 4.70 17.94
C ASN A 104 -11.28 4.25 17.24
N ASP A 105 -12.05 5.20 16.69
CA ASP A 105 -13.33 4.95 16.05
C ASP A 105 -13.25 5.02 14.52
N ASN A 106 -12.12 5.43 13.91
CA ASN A 106 -11.93 5.60 12.46
C ASN A 106 -12.77 6.71 11.79
N HIS A 107 -13.15 7.77 12.52
CA HIS A 107 -13.95 8.90 11.97
C HIS A 107 -13.22 10.25 12.10
N ALA A 108 -13.44 11.15 11.14
CA ALA A 108 -12.89 12.50 11.11
C ALA A 108 -13.88 13.53 11.66
N HIS A 109 -13.48 14.39 12.59
CA HIS A 109 -14.33 15.46 13.14
C HIS A 109 -14.13 16.76 12.35
N VAL A 110 -15.12 17.13 11.54
CA VAL A 110 -15.11 18.30 10.65
C VAL A 110 -16.52 18.86 10.48
N TRP A 111 -16.67 20.16 10.23
CA TRP A 111 -17.93 20.72 9.71
C TRP A 111 -17.96 20.56 8.20
N GLY A 112 -18.63 19.51 7.73
CA GLY A 112 -18.75 19.23 6.32
C GLY A 112 -20.05 19.73 5.73
N ILE A 113 -19.97 20.31 4.54
CA ILE A 113 -21.12 20.67 3.71
C ILE A 113 -20.96 20.12 2.30
N PHE A 114 -22.06 19.74 1.66
CA PHE A 114 -22.05 19.19 0.30
C PHE A 114 -23.25 19.65 -0.51
N ALA A 115 -23.12 19.64 -1.84
CA ALA A 115 -24.15 20.08 -2.80
C ALA A 115 -24.03 19.37 -4.17
N ASN A 116 -23.83 18.06 -4.16
CA ASN A 116 -23.56 17.18 -5.33
C ASN A 116 -24.80 16.54 -6.00
N GLY A 117 -26.00 17.07 -5.77
CA GLY A 117 -27.25 16.56 -6.35
C GLY A 117 -27.50 17.00 -7.79
N SER A 118 -28.55 16.47 -8.40
CA SER A 118 -29.06 16.96 -9.69
C SER A 118 -29.80 18.30 -9.53
N GLY A 119 -29.66 19.21 -10.51
CA GLY A 119 -30.24 20.56 -10.48
C GLY A 119 -29.38 21.63 -9.79
N ILE A 120 -29.96 22.80 -9.49
CA ILE A 120 -29.29 23.86 -8.71
C ILE A 120 -29.28 23.43 -7.26
N ASN A 121 -28.10 23.17 -6.69
CA ASN A 121 -27.92 22.72 -5.32
C ASN A 121 -26.97 23.66 -4.60
N THR A 122 -27.42 24.23 -3.48
CA THR A 122 -26.60 25.09 -2.63
C THR A 122 -26.83 24.74 -1.18
N THR A 123 -25.74 24.64 -0.44
CA THR A 123 -25.71 24.44 1.01
C THR A 123 -24.88 25.54 1.63
N VAL A 124 -25.43 26.23 2.63
CA VAL A 124 -24.74 27.31 3.32
C VAL A 124 -24.88 27.18 4.84
N ALA A 125 -23.77 27.29 5.56
CA ALA A 125 -23.75 27.43 7.01
C ALA A 125 -23.37 28.87 7.37
N TYR A 126 -24.25 29.57 8.08
CA TYR A 126 -24.08 30.96 8.50
C TYR A 126 -23.77 31.07 9.98
N ARG A 127 -22.96 32.05 10.34
CA ARG A 127 -22.65 32.34 11.73
C ARG A 127 -22.26 33.80 11.94
N GLY A 128 -22.90 34.44 12.91
CA GLY A 128 -22.54 35.77 13.39
C GLY A 128 -21.42 35.72 14.41
N PHE A 129 -20.72 36.84 14.56
CA PHE A 129 -19.68 37.07 15.53
C PHE A 129 -20.26 37.85 16.71
N SER A 130 -19.91 37.48 17.94
CA SER A 130 -20.35 38.23 19.12
C SER A 130 -19.80 39.65 19.15
N ASN A 131 -18.66 39.89 18.49
CA ASN A 131 -18.09 41.20 18.23
C ASN A 131 -17.60 41.22 16.78
N SER A 132 -17.78 42.35 16.10
CA SER A 132 -17.22 42.55 14.77
C SER A 132 -15.69 42.45 14.78
N LEU A 133 -15.09 42.04 13.66
CA LEU A 133 -13.65 42.13 13.48
C LEU A 133 -13.21 43.59 13.47
N ASP A 134 -12.08 43.85 14.12
CA ASP A 134 -11.34 45.10 14.08
C ASP A 134 -9.85 44.81 13.77
N THR A 135 -9.00 45.85 13.78
CA THR A 135 -7.57 45.71 13.48
C THR A 135 -6.77 44.99 14.57
N THR A 136 -7.38 44.68 15.71
CA THR A 136 -6.75 44.00 16.86
C THR A 136 -6.99 42.49 16.87
N VAL A 137 -7.79 41.97 15.93
CA VAL A 137 -8.10 40.55 15.81
C VAL A 137 -7.94 40.01 14.38
N ALA A 138 -7.66 38.71 14.27
CA ALA A 138 -7.61 37.97 13.02
C ALA A 138 -8.66 36.84 13.03
N PHE A 139 -9.35 36.65 11.90
CA PHE A 139 -10.22 35.52 11.65
C PHE A 139 -9.43 34.38 11.01
N LYS A 140 -9.51 33.17 11.57
CA LYS A 140 -8.88 31.98 10.98
C LYS A 140 -9.89 30.86 10.76
N LEU A 141 -9.65 30.09 9.71
CA LEU A 141 -10.46 28.95 9.31
C LEU A 141 -9.62 27.94 8.55
N ASP A 142 -9.69 26.67 8.93
CA ASP A 142 -9.14 25.59 8.12
C ASP A 142 -10.20 25.11 7.11
N TRP A 143 -9.76 24.79 5.89
CA TRP A 143 -10.65 24.32 4.81
C TRP A 143 -9.98 23.27 3.92
N GLU A 144 -10.65 22.12 3.77
CA GLU A 144 -10.35 21.09 2.77
C GLU A 144 -11.45 21.11 1.69
N ALA A 145 -11.05 21.46 0.47
CA ALA A 145 -11.95 21.49 -0.68
C ALA A 145 -11.89 20.15 -1.44
N ILE A 146 -13.00 19.43 -1.53
CA ILE A 146 -13.09 18.17 -2.29
C ILE A 146 -14.12 18.35 -3.40
N GLY A 147 -13.72 18.17 -4.65
CA GLY A 147 -14.61 18.21 -5.83
C GLY A 147 -15.52 19.44 -5.90
N VAL A 148 -15.10 20.51 -6.58
CA VAL A 148 -16.00 21.66 -6.86
C VAL A 148 -16.73 21.46 -8.20
N GLY A 149 -16.10 20.80 -9.16
CA GLY A 149 -16.73 20.48 -10.45
C GLY A 149 -16.53 21.56 -11.51
N GLY A 150 -17.53 21.74 -12.37
CA GLY A 150 -17.46 22.55 -13.60
C GLY A 150 -17.78 24.04 -13.43
N ALA A 151 -17.90 24.74 -14.57
CA ALA A 151 -18.13 26.19 -14.61
C ALA A 151 -19.38 26.61 -13.84
N GLY A 152 -19.24 27.60 -12.95
CA GLY A 152 -20.34 28.13 -12.12
C GLY A 152 -20.49 27.47 -10.74
N ASN A 153 -19.79 26.36 -10.50
CA ASN A 153 -19.74 25.72 -9.18
C ASN A 153 -18.71 26.43 -8.30
N TYR A 154 -18.94 26.47 -6.99
CA TYR A 154 -17.93 26.98 -6.06
C TYR A 154 -18.10 26.46 -4.63
N GLY A 155 -17.00 26.44 -3.89
CA GLY A 155 -16.99 26.21 -2.44
C GLY A 155 -16.04 27.18 -1.76
N GLY A 156 -16.31 27.58 -0.52
CA GLY A 156 -15.45 28.51 0.21
C GLY A 156 -16.14 29.23 1.37
N PHE A 157 -15.57 30.36 1.80
CA PHE A 157 -16.13 31.19 2.86
C PHE A 157 -16.26 32.67 2.47
N PHE A 158 -17.23 33.35 3.09
CA PHE A 158 -17.59 34.74 2.82
C PHE A 158 -17.69 35.49 4.16
N LEU A 159 -16.93 36.56 4.32
CA LEU A 159 -16.98 37.48 5.44
C LEU A 159 -17.93 38.64 5.10
N ARG A 160 -18.85 38.96 6.01
CA ARG A 160 -20.00 39.82 5.71
C ARG A 160 -20.25 40.86 6.79
N ASN A 161 -20.99 41.90 6.40
CA ASN A 161 -21.58 42.93 7.24
C ASN A 161 -23.08 42.63 7.43
N GLY A 162 -23.52 42.45 8.66
CA GLY A 162 -24.78 41.84 9.02
C GLY A 162 -24.73 40.31 8.99
N ASN A 163 -25.75 39.68 9.59
CA ASN A 163 -25.89 38.23 9.68
C ASN A 163 -27.25 37.76 9.11
N ALA A 164 -27.51 38.03 7.83
CA ALA A 164 -28.69 37.50 7.15
C ALA A 164 -28.54 35.99 6.92
N THR A 165 -29.58 35.21 7.26
CA THR A 165 -29.56 33.74 7.23
C THR A 165 -30.89 33.11 6.75
N ASN A 166 -31.71 33.86 6.01
CA ASN A 166 -33.06 33.47 5.61
C ASN A 166 -33.08 32.46 4.46
N GLY A 167 -32.01 32.41 3.66
CA GLY A 167 -31.91 31.48 2.54
C GLY A 167 -30.47 31.29 2.08
N THR A 168 -30.25 30.42 1.10
CA THR A 168 -28.89 30.13 0.59
C THR A 168 -28.26 31.31 -0.15
N SER A 169 -29.03 32.27 -0.66
CA SER A 169 -28.48 33.43 -1.37
C SER A 169 -27.89 34.50 -0.44
N ASP A 170 -28.17 34.43 0.87
CA ASP A 170 -27.75 35.43 1.84
C ASP A 170 -26.23 35.43 2.12
N HIS A 171 -25.48 34.46 1.60
CA HIS A 171 -24.02 34.48 1.64
C HIS A 171 -23.41 35.67 0.89
N LEU A 172 -24.14 36.23 -0.08
CA LEU A 172 -23.75 37.45 -0.81
C LEU A 172 -24.27 38.73 -0.14
N THR A 173 -25.25 38.63 0.75
CA THR A 173 -25.83 39.80 1.42
C THR A 173 -24.82 40.42 2.37
N GLY A 174 -24.43 41.66 2.10
CA GLY A 174 -23.45 42.38 2.90
C GLY A 174 -22.02 41.84 2.76
N GLU A 175 -21.71 41.08 1.71
CA GLU A 175 -20.35 40.56 1.48
C GLU A 175 -19.30 41.69 1.53
N ARG A 176 -18.27 41.46 2.35
CA ARG A 176 -17.09 42.33 2.50
C ARG A 176 -15.86 41.70 1.84
N PHE A 177 -15.73 40.38 1.97
CA PHE A 177 -14.63 39.61 1.41
C PHE A 177 -15.07 38.16 1.18
N ALA A 178 -14.58 37.52 0.12
CA ALA A 178 -14.77 36.09 -0.10
C ALA A 178 -13.47 35.40 -0.45
N PHE A 179 -13.30 34.17 0.02
CA PHE A 179 -12.25 33.26 -0.43
C PHE A 179 -12.86 31.91 -0.77
N TYR A 180 -12.75 31.51 -2.03
CA TYR A 180 -13.45 30.36 -2.58
C TYR A 180 -12.70 29.76 -3.77
N TYR A 181 -13.09 28.57 -4.19
CA TYR A 181 -12.63 27.95 -5.42
C TYR A 181 -13.77 27.95 -6.42
N ALA A 182 -13.52 28.43 -7.64
CA ALA A 182 -14.48 28.43 -8.73
C ALA A 182 -14.21 27.27 -9.70
N GLY A 183 -15.17 26.35 -9.84
CA GLY A 183 -15.12 25.28 -10.82
C GLY A 183 -15.14 25.80 -12.26
N GLY A 184 -14.51 25.06 -13.18
CA GLY A 184 -14.48 25.34 -14.62
C GLY A 184 -13.79 26.64 -15.08
N GLY A 185 -13.07 27.35 -14.20
CA GLY A 185 -12.23 28.51 -14.53
C GLY A 185 -10.74 28.16 -14.70
N SER A 186 -9.84 29.12 -14.43
CA SER A 186 -8.36 29.01 -14.50
C SER A 186 -7.72 27.98 -13.54
N ASN A 187 -8.52 27.08 -12.95
CA ASN A 187 -8.12 26.06 -11.98
C ASN A 187 -7.36 26.59 -10.74
N SER A 188 -7.78 27.74 -10.21
CA SER A 188 -7.14 28.38 -9.05
C SER A 188 -8.17 28.77 -7.98
N PHE A 189 -7.74 28.75 -6.72
CA PHE A 189 -8.45 29.48 -5.66
C PHE A 189 -8.56 30.97 -6.01
N THR A 190 -9.64 31.59 -5.57
CA THR A 190 -10.06 32.94 -5.90
C THR A 190 -10.39 33.68 -4.61
N TYR A 191 -9.99 34.95 -4.53
CA TYR A 191 -10.56 35.88 -3.54
C TYR A 191 -11.39 36.94 -4.24
N ARG A 192 -12.31 37.54 -3.50
CA ARG A 192 -13.12 38.66 -3.99
C ARG A 192 -13.13 39.77 -2.96
N ASP A 193 -12.77 40.96 -3.43
CA ASP A 193 -12.79 42.21 -2.69
C ASP A 193 -13.44 43.29 -3.57
N ALA A 194 -13.22 44.59 -3.28
CA ALA A 194 -13.83 45.69 -4.02
C ALA A 194 -13.51 45.69 -5.52
N THR A 195 -12.44 45.04 -5.96
CA THR A 195 -12.07 44.97 -7.39
C THR A 195 -12.73 43.81 -8.12
N GLY A 196 -13.48 42.96 -7.42
CA GLY A 196 -14.08 41.75 -7.97
C GLY A 196 -13.22 40.49 -7.77
N PRO A 197 -13.48 39.41 -8.51
CA PRO A 197 -12.81 38.12 -8.31
C PRO A 197 -11.37 38.14 -8.87
N ASN A 198 -10.41 37.73 -8.05
CA ASN A 198 -8.98 37.66 -8.36
C ASN A 198 -8.43 36.25 -8.10
N PHE A 199 -7.66 35.70 -9.04
CA PHE A 199 -7.10 34.35 -8.96
C PHE A 199 -5.72 34.35 -8.27
N ILE A 200 -5.49 33.41 -7.34
CA ILE A 200 -4.27 33.36 -6.52
C ILE A 200 -3.14 32.52 -7.14
N GLY A 201 -3.47 31.64 -8.09
CA GLY A 201 -2.53 30.68 -8.69
C GLY A 201 -2.35 29.39 -7.89
N ILE A 202 -3.10 29.18 -6.80
CA ILE A 202 -3.07 27.92 -6.04
C ILE A 202 -3.97 26.89 -6.73
N PRO A 203 -3.45 25.73 -7.19
CA PRO A 203 -4.25 24.73 -7.90
C PRO A 203 -5.19 23.95 -6.98
N PHE A 204 -6.23 23.36 -7.57
CA PHE A 204 -7.26 22.56 -6.88
C PHE A 204 -6.75 21.29 -6.18
N ALA A 205 -5.54 20.84 -6.51
CA ALA A 205 -4.91 19.65 -5.93
C ALA A 205 -4.12 19.95 -4.63
N SER A 206 -4.27 21.13 -4.04
CA SER A 206 -3.57 21.47 -2.80
C SER A 206 -4.17 20.75 -1.59
N ASN A 207 -3.31 20.24 -0.71
CA ASN A 207 -3.65 19.74 0.63
C ASN A 207 -4.52 20.77 1.41
N PRO A 208 -5.21 20.35 2.50
CA PRO A 208 -6.06 21.26 3.29
C PRO A 208 -5.37 22.58 3.62
N LEU A 209 -6.13 23.67 3.53
CA LEU A 209 -5.66 25.03 3.72
C LEU A 209 -5.92 25.50 5.15
N SER A 210 -5.01 26.33 5.66
CA SER A 210 -5.26 27.17 6.83
C SER A 210 -5.26 28.63 6.38
N CYS A 211 -6.39 29.31 6.56
CA CYS A 211 -6.62 30.67 6.10
C CYS A 211 -6.64 31.62 7.29
N GLU A 212 -5.90 32.72 7.20
CA GLU A 212 -5.88 33.79 8.21
C GLU A 212 -6.16 35.15 7.56
N PHE A 213 -7.30 35.74 7.90
CA PHE A 213 -7.72 37.07 7.46
C PHE A 213 -7.53 38.08 8.59
N THR A 214 -6.85 39.19 8.30
CA THR A 214 -6.66 40.32 9.21
C THR A 214 -7.20 41.59 8.58
N LEU A 215 -8.08 42.29 9.28
CA LEU A 215 -8.53 43.63 8.89
C LEU A 215 -7.41 44.64 9.19
N LYS A 216 -7.15 45.55 8.25
CA LYS A 216 -6.15 46.61 8.39
C LYS A 216 -6.83 47.98 8.41
N GLU A 217 -6.08 48.99 8.81
CA GLU A 217 -6.55 50.37 8.76
C GLU A 217 -6.98 50.76 7.34
N GLY A 218 -7.92 51.70 7.24
CA GLY A 218 -8.43 52.17 5.96
C GLY A 218 -9.29 51.16 5.21
N ASP A 219 -9.85 50.15 5.88
CA ASP A 219 -10.71 49.12 5.29
C ASP A 219 -10.00 48.24 4.24
N THR A 220 -8.68 48.08 4.43
CA THR A 220 -7.83 47.16 3.69
C THR A 220 -7.65 45.86 4.47
N TYR A 221 -7.00 44.85 3.88
CA TYR A 221 -6.89 43.54 4.54
C TYR A 221 -5.59 42.82 4.21
N ARG A 222 -5.29 41.80 5.00
CA ARG A 222 -4.29 40.78 4.72
C ARG A 222 -4.92 39.39 4.79
N LEU A 223 -4.73 38.56 3.77
CA LEU A 223 -5.05 37.13 3.78
C LEU A 223 -3.76 36.32 3.66
N VAL A 224 -3.53 35.40 4.59
CA VAL A 224 -2.45 34.41 4.52
C VAL A 224 -3.06 33.03 4.33
N ILE A 225 -2.59 32.30 3.31
CA ILE A 225 -3.04 30.94 3.01
C ILE A 225 -1.85 30.01 3.20
N LYS A 226 -1.99 29.03 4.09
CA LYS A 226 -0.96 28.02 4.36
C LYS A 226 -1.43 26.63 4.00
N ARG A 227 -0.50 25.76 3.64
CA ARG A 227 -0.74 24.32 3.61
C ARG A 227 -0.79 23.81 5.05
N LEU A 228 -1.94 23.33 5.51
CA LEU A 228 -2.18 22.91 6.89
C LEU A 228 -1.18 21.83 7.35
N THR A 229 -0.83 20.88 6.47
CA THR A 229 0.03 19.74 6.82
C THR A 229 1.49 20.09 7.04
N THR A 230 1.99 21.17 6.43
CA THR A 230 3.43 21.51 6.44
C THR A 230 3.71 22.90 7.03
N GLY A 231 2.69 23.75 7.14
CA GLY A 231 2.83 25.16 7.50
C GLY A 231 3.36 26.05 6.36
N GLU A 232 3.65 25.49 5.18
CA GLU A 232 4.12 26.25 4.01
C GLU A 232 3.12 27.36 3.63
N ILE A 233 3.60 28.59 3.44
CA ILE A 233 2.79 29.70 2.96
C ILE A 233 2.60 29.53 1.44
N LEU A 234 1.36 29.31 1.01
CA LEU A 234 1.01 29.16 -0.40
C LEU A 234 0.72 30.50 -1.08
N ALA A 235 0.16 31.46 -0.32
CA ALA A 235 -0.04 32.82 -0.79
C ALA A 235 -0.19 33.81 0.37
N ILE A 236 0.18 35.06 0.10
CA ILE A 236 -0.15 36.22 0.92
C ILE A 236 -0.80 37.26 0.01
N VAL A 237 -2.02 37.67 0.34
CA VAL A 237 -2.70 38.80 -0.29
C VAL A 237 -2.62 39.96 0.69
N ASP A 238 -1.76 40.94 0.39
CA ASP A 238 -1.65 42.20 1.14
C ASP A 238 -1.38 43.34 0.14
N THR A 239 -2.36 43.56 -0.74
CA THR A 239 -2.24 44.44 -1.91
C THR A 239 -2.58 45.90 -1.61
N GLY A 240 -3.04 46.20 -0.38
CA GLY A 240 -3.60 47.50 -0.02
C GLY A 240 -4.97 47.80 -0.66
N GLN A 241 -5.62 46.80 -1.27
CA GLN A 241 -6.95 46.95 -1.84
C GLN A 241 -8.04 47.01 -0.76
N LEU A 242 -9.13 47.70 -1.09
CA LEU A 242 -10.29 47.87 -0.20
C LEU A 242 -11.19 46.63 -0.20
N LEU A 243 -11.87 46.42 0.93
CA LEU A 243 -12.95 45.45 1.04
C LEU A 243 -14.19 45.90 0.24
N SER A 244 -15.02 44.93 -0.16
CA SER A 244 -16.29 45.20 -0.83
C SER A 244 -17.25 45.97 0.08
N GLY A 245 -17.99 46.92 -0.48
CA GLY A 245 -19.00 47.68 0.26
C GLY A 245 -18.41 48.51 1.42
N SER A 246 -19.19 48.72 2.47
CA SER A 246 -18.76 49.43 3.68
C SER A 246 -19.40 48.82 4.93
N GLY A 247 -18.80 49.09 6.10
CA GLY A 247 -19.33 48.70 7.42
C GLY A 247 -18.39 47.78 8.21
N THR A 248 -18.95 46.96 9.09
CA THR A 248 -18.19 45.99 9.90
C THR A 248 -18.05 44.64 9.20
N ILE A 249 -17.20 43.75 9.73
CA ILE A 249 -17.26 42.31 9.43
C ILE A 249 -17.73 41.62 10.70
N ASP A 250 -18.96 41.12 10.70
CA ASP A 250 -19.63 40.60 11.89
C ASP A 250 -20.24 39.21 11.67
N SER A 251 -20.02 38.59 10.51
CA SER A 251 -20.44 37.22 10.26
C SER A 251 -19.63 36.53 9.16
N VAL A 252 -19.75 35.20 9.11
CA VAL A 252 -19.20 34.33 8.07
C VAL A 252 -20.30 33.43 7.49
N ALA A 253 -20.20 33.15 6.19
CA ALA A 253 -20.96 32.11 5.51
C ALA A 253 -19.99 31.08 4.90
N LEU A 254 -20.20 29.80 5.16
CA LEU A 254 -19.50 28.67 4.54
C LEU A 254 -20.39 28.08 3.44
N VAL A 255 -19.89 27.97 2.22
CA VAL A 255 -20.72 27.69 1.05
C VAL A 255 -20.22 26.46 0.28
N ALA A 256 -21.16 25.62 -0.13
CA ALA A 256 -21.01 24.64 -1.20
C ALA A 256 -22.11 24.88 -2.23
N ASN A 257 -21.74 25.32 -3.42
CA ASN A 257 -22.63 25.57 -4.54
C ASN A 257 -22.30 24.61 -5.69
N GLN A 258 -23.19 23.64 -5.92
CA GLN A 258 -23.11 22.64 -6.98
C GLN A 258 -21.80 21.82 -6.96
N THR A 259 -21.19 21.64 -5.80
CA THR A 259 -19.90 20.95 -5.67
C THR A 259 -20.05 19.46 -5.98
N SER A 260 -19.12 18.86 -6.73
CA SER A 260 -19.12 17.41 -6.99
C SER A 260 -18.67 16.55 -5.78
N GLY A 261 -18.08 17.19 -4.76
CA GLY A 261 -17.67 16.61 -3.50
C GLY A 261 -17.91 17.54 -2.31
N ASN A 262 -17.34 17.16 -1.17
CA ASN A 262 -17.57 17.82 0.12
C ASN A 262 -16.64 19.03 0.33
N GLN A 263 -17.14 20.05 1.03
CA GLN A 263 -16.33 21.14 1.55
C GLN A 263 -16.25 20.96 3.06
N ASN A 264 -15.05 20.63 3.57
CA ASN A 264 -14.84 20.33 4.98
C ASN A 264 -14.13 21.51 5.65
N PHE A 265 -14.68 22.01 6.74
CA PHE A 265 -14.13 23.13 7.51
C PHE A 265 -13.85 22.70 8.95
N ASN A 266 -12.88 23.33 9.61
CA ASN A 266 -12.65 23.13 11.04
C ASN A 266 -11.88 24.31 11.67
N ARG A 267 -11.72 24.30 13.00
CA ARG A 267 -10.87 25.23 13.78
C ARG A 267 -11.12 26.71 13.45
N MET A 268 -12.37 27.12 13.47
CA MET A 268 -12.73 28.51 13.22
C MET A 268 -12.51 29.35 14.48
N LEU A 269 -11.80 30.47 14.35
CA LEU A 269 -11.43 31.28 15.50
C LEU A 269 -11.23 32.75 15.17
N ILE A 270 -11.50 33.61 16.16
CA ILE A 270 -11.14 35.03 16.16
C ILE A 270 -10.16 35.20 17.32
N VAL A 271 -8.94 35.59 17.01
CA VAL A 271 -7.86 35.75 18.01
C VAL A 271 -7.23 37.12 17.90
N SER A 272 -6.67 37.61 19.00
CA SER A 272 -5.86 38.83 18.93
C SER A 272 -4.78 38.72 17.85
N THR A 273 -4.60 39.76 17.05
CA THR A 273 -3.48 39.87 16.10
C THR A 273 -2.14 39.74 16.81
N SER A 274 -2.03 40.07 18.10
CA SER A 274 -0.82 39.84 18.89
C SER A 274 -0.40 38.36 19.00
N LEU A 275 -1.28 37.41 18.63
CA LEU A 275 -1.00 35.96 18.49
C LEU A 275 -0.67 35.54 17.05
N THR A 276 -0.63 36.47 16.09
CA THR A 276 -0.25 36.17 14.70
C THR A 276 1.25 35.95 14.62
N PRO A 277 1.72 34.74 14.27
CA PRO A 277 3.15 34.48 14.15
C PRO A 277 3.79 35.27 13.01
N PRO A 278 5.12 35.50 13.08
CA PRO A 278 5.85 36.04 11.94
C PRO A 278 5.69 35.14 10.70
N THR A 279 5.84 35.71 9.51
CA THR A 279 5.86 34.99 8.23
C THR A 279 7.27 34.95 7.68
N ILE A 280 7.69 33.78 7.19
CA ILE A 280 8.97 33.58 6.50
C ILE A 280 8.67 33.46 5.00
N ILE A 281 9.20 34.37 4.19
CA ILE A 281 8.96 34.45 2.74
C ILE A 281 10.28 34.69 1.99
N ASN A 282 10.24 34.65 0.66
CA ASN A 282 11.39 34.92 -0.20
C ASN A 282 12.62 34.06 0.14
N VAL A 283 12.37 32.81 0.55
CA VAL A 283 13.43 31.85 0.87
C VAL A 283 14.15 31.47 -0.42
N SER A 284 15.45 31.72 -0.45
CA SER A 284 16.36 31.31 -1.51
C SER A 284 17.56 30.58 -0.89
N PRO A 285 18.02 29.44 -1.43
CA PRO A 285 17.39 28.68 -2.51
C PRO A 285 15.98 28.20 -2.17
N THR A 286 15.10 28.09 -3.17
CA THR A 286 13.76 27.54 -2.95
C THR A 286 13.84 26.05 -2.64
N ASN A 287 12.82 25.51 -1.96
CA ASN A 287 12.79 24.09 -1.61
C ASN A 287 12.90 23.19 -2.84
N GLY A 288 13.81 22.21 -2.78
CA GLY A 288 14.11 21.28 -3.86
C GLY A 288 15.11 21.79 -4.90
N SER A 289 15.66 22.99 -4.73
CA SER A 289 16.67 23.51 -5.66
C SER A 289 17.91 22.60 -5.70
N ILE A 290 18.45 22.39 -6.89
CA ILE A 290 19.67 21.59 -7.10
C ILE A 290 20.73 22.43 -7.81
N PHE A 291 21.99 21.98 -7.76
CA PHE A 291 23.13 22.64 -8.40
C PHE A 291 23.36 24.10 -7.96
N ILE A 292 23.04 24.41 -6.70
CA ILE A 292 23.29 25.73 -6.14
C ILE A 292 24.80 25.96 -6.08
N ASP A 293 25.29 27.00 -6.76
CA ASP A 293 26.69 27.40 -6.67
C ASP A 293 27.00 27.83 -5.22
N PRO A 294 27.84 27.06 -4.48
CA PRO A 294 28.12 27.31 -3.07
C PRO A 294 29.00 28.55 -2.84
N ILE A 295 29.63 29.10 -3.89
CA ILE A 295 30.49 30.28 -3.83
C ILE A 295 29.67 31.55 -4.11
N ALA A 296 28.80 31.49 -5.13
CA ALA A 296 28.01 32.65 -5.55
C ALA A 296 26.71 32.84 -4.75
N ASN A 297 26.14 31.76 -4.21
CA ASN A 297 24.83 31.78 -3.57
C ASN A 297 24.88 31.31 -2.12
N ASN A 298 23.90 31.76 -1.33
CA ASN A 298 23.70 31.32 0.04
C ASN A 298 22.21 31.42 0.43
N VAL A 299 21.88 31.03 1.66
CA VAL A 299 20.52 31.13 2.17
C VAL A 299 20.17 32.58 2.50
N THR A 300 19.13 33.08 1.85
CA THR A 300 18.49 34.37 2.16
C THR A 300 17.00 34.17 2.36
N PHE A 301 16.40 34.99 3.23
CA PHE A 301 14.96 35.00 3.42
C PHE A 301 14.52 36.31 4.04
N GLU A 302 13.21 36.53 4.04
CA GLU A 302 12.58 37.67 4.64
C GLU A 302 11.62 37.23 5.73
N VAL A 303 11.61 37.98 6.82
CA VAL A 303 10.67 37.81 7.93
C VAL A 303 9.76 39.04 8.01
N GLY A 304 8.45 38.82 7.95
CA GLY A 304 7.44 39.83 8.28
C GLY A 304 6.76 39.52 9.61
N SER A 305 6.62 40.51 10.50
CA SER A 305 5.78 40.43 11.70
C SER A 305 4.83 41.62 11.70
N ILE A 306 3.55 41.37 11.38
CA ILE A 306 2.57 42.45 11.17
C ILE A 306 1.97 42.99 12.48
N ALA A 307 1.95 42.15 13.51
CA ALA A 307 1.29 42.45 14.77
C ALA A 307 2.26 42.64 15.95
N SER A 308 3.56 42.58 15.66
CA SER A 308 4.65 42.77 16.60
C SER A 308 5.89 43.25 15.83
N THR A 309 7.06 43.18 16.46
CA THR A 309 8.35 43.41 15.82
C THR A 309 9.21 42.15 15.93
N VAL A 310 10.14 41.99 14.99
CA VAL A 310 11.18 40.95 15.01
C VAL A 310 12.55 41.60 15.10
N ARG A 311 13.52 40.87 15.66
CA ARG A 311 14.93 41.24 15.76
C ARG A 311 15.81 40.09 15.31
N GLY A 312 17.02 40.38 14.84
CA GLY A 312 17.96 39.35 14.40
C GLY A 312 18.31 38.30 15.48
N SER A 313 18.29 38.69 16.77
CA SER A 313 18.51 37.77 17.90
C SER A 313 17.46 36.66 18.01
N ASN A 314 16.29 36.84 17.39
CA ASN A 314 15.17 35.90 17.45
C ASN A 314 15.10 35.02 16.20
N VAL A 315 16.10 35.09 15.32
CA VAL A 315 16.19 34.32 14.09
C VAL A 315 17.26 33.23 14.24
N THR A 316 16.90 31.99 13.95
CA THR A 316 17.83 30.86 13.87
C THR A 316 17.70 30.20 12.51
N LEU A 317 18.81 30.09 11.77
CA LEU A 317 18.93 29.22 10.60
C LEU A 317 19.78 28.01 11.00
N ARG A 318 19.30 26.80 10.69
CA ARG A 318 20.08 25.56 10.81
C ARG A 318 20.27 24.95 9.43
N LEU A 319 21.48 24.50 9.13
CA LEU A 319 21.83 23.72 7.93
C LEU A 319 22.36 22.37 8.38
N ASN A 320 21.72 21.28 7.97
CA ASN A 320 22.01 19.92 8.41
C ASN A 320 22.05 19.80 9.95
N GLY A 321 21.11 20.49 10.62
CA GLY A 321 21.02 20.55 12.08
C GLY A 321 21.98 21.55 12.76
N VAL A 322 22.97 22.10 12.03
CA VAL A 322 23.97 23.04 12.56
C VAL A 322 23.48 24.48 12.48
N ALA A 323 23.38 25.16 13.62
CA ALA A 323 23.00 26.57 13.68
C ALA A 323 24.05 27.47 13.02
N GLN A 324 23.60 28.36 12.14
CA GLN A 324 24.44 29.31 11.43
C GLN A 324 24.63 30.57 12.26
N THR A 325 25.89 31.00 12.44
CA THR A 325 26.25 32.19 13.24
C THR A 325 26.54 33.42 12.39
N GLY A 326 26.78 33.26 11.09
CA GLY A 326 27.10 34.33 10.15
C GLY A 326 25.89 35.05 9.55
N LEU A 327 24.78 35.19 10.29
CA LEU A 327 23.58 35.87 9.81
C LEU A 327 23.75 37.39 9.87
N THR A 328 23.41 38.06 8.77
CA THR A 328 23.35 39.52 8.68
C THR A 328 21.93 40.00 8.39
N PHE A 329 21.63 41.20 8.90
CA PHE A 329 20.29 41.78 8.90
C PHE A 329 20.31 43.21 8.35
N ASN A 330 19.21 43.65 7.75
CA ASN A 330 19.06 45.04 7.27
C ASN A 330 18.99 46.08 8.40
N THR A 331 18.72 45.66 9.64
CA THR A 331 18.69 46.53 10.83
C THR A 331 19.05 45.74 12.09
N THR A 332 19.56 46.44 13.11
CA THR A 332 19.86 45.88 14.44
C THR A 332 18.72 46.11 15.45
N GLY A 333 17.77 47.00 15.13
CA GLY A 333 16.62 47.31 15.96
C GLY A 333 15.39 46.44 15.65
N PRO A 334 14.36 46.46 16.53
CA PRO A 334 13.07 45.86 16.23
C PRO A 334 12.46 46.47 14.96
N THR A 335 11.94 45.61 14.10
CA THR A 335 11.31 45.98 12.83
C THR A 335 10.13 45.05 12.54
N THR A 336 9.16 45.51 11.75
CA THR A 336 8.07 44.65 11.24
C THR A 336 8.49 43.84 10.03
N GLN A 337 9.64 44.16 9.41
CA GLN A 337 10.20 43.47 8.24
C GLN A 337 11.72 43.38 8.36
N LEU A 338 12.24 42.15 8.34
CA LEU A 338 13.66 41.84 8.51
C LEU A 338 14.15 41.03 7.31
N PHE A 339 15.17 41.54 6.61
CA PHE A 339 15.86 40.80 5.56
C PHE A 339 17.06 40.08 6.16
N VAL A 340 17.19 38.79 5.87
CA VAL A 340 18.20 37.92 6.47
C VAL A 340 19.06 37.29 5.36
N THR A 341 20.37 37.42 5.51
CA THR A 341 21.36 36.77 4.65
C THR A 341 22.33 35.95 5.48
N ASN A 342 22.55 34.69 5.11
CA ASN A 342 23.64 33.89 5.64
C ASN A 342 24.93 34.20 4.88
N ASN A 343 25.98 34.62 5.60
CA ASN A 343 27.32 34.81 5.03
C ASN A 343 28.28 33.65 5.35
N THR A 344 27.81 32.63 6.07
CA THR A 344 28.60 31.41 6.30
C THR A 344 28.66 30.62 5.00
N ALA A 345 29.84 30.47 4.40
CA ALA A 345 30.01 29.80 3.10
C ALA A 345 29.39 28.39 3.10
N LEU A 346 28.72 28.05 2.00
CA LEU A 346 28.22 26.70 1.78
C LEU A 346 29.39 25.79 1.36
N GLY A 347 29.33 24.51 1.74
CA GLY A 347 30.23 23.49 1.24
C GLY A 347 29.79 23.02 -0.13
N ALA A 348 30.74 22.68 -0.99
CA ALA A 348 30.47 22.08 -2.30
C ALA A 348 30.07 20.60 -2.15
N ASN A 349 29.26 20.10 -3.10
CA ASN A 349 28.84 18.70 -3.16
C ASN A 349 28.09 18.19 -1.92
N LEU A 350 27.25 19.05 -1.34
CA LEU A 350 26.45 18.72 -0.17
C LEU A 350 24.96 18.80 -0.45
N LEU A 351 24.21 17.87 0.15
CA LEU A 351 22.77 17.99 0.33
C LEU A 351 22.51 18.71 1.66
N TYR A 352 21.71 19.77 1.62
CA TYR A 352 21.34 20.57 2.76
C TYR A 352 19.87 20.34 3.13
N SER A 353 19.63 20.03 4.40
CA SER A 353 18.33 20.18 5.06
C SER A 353 18.37 21.42 5.94
N ALA A 354 17.56 22.40 5.57
CA ALA A 354 17.54 23.73 6.18
C ALA A 354 16.28 23.94 7.01
N THR A 355 16.46 24.54 8.18
CA THR A 355 15.36 24.92 9.09
C THR A 355 15.56 26.36 9.51
N ILE A 356 14.61 27.22 9.17
CA ILE A 356 14.50 28.59 9.68
C ILE A 356 13.51 28.59 10.83
N ILE A 357 13.88 29.17 11.97
CA ILE A 357 13.02 29.37 13.13
C ILE A 357 13.07 30.85 13.48
N VAL A 358 11.91 31.49 13.60
CA VAL A 358 11.82 32.91 13.95
C VAL A 358 10.80 33.12 15.05
N ALA A 359 11.13 33.95 16.03
CA ALA A 359 10.19 34.46 17.03
C ALA A 359 10.02 35.99 16.91
N ASP A 360 8.80 36.49 17.03
CA ASP A 360 8.56 37.92 17.22
C ASP A 360 8.72 38.34 18.69
N ASP A 361 8.64 39.64 18.99
CA ASP A 361 8.76 40.19 20.33
C ASP A 361 7.55 39.83 21.23
N ASN A 362 6.46 39.29 20.66
CA ASN A 362 5.34 38.68 21.39
C ASN A 362 5.58 37.19 21.68
N SER A 363 6.75 36.65 21.32
CA SER A 363 7.12 35.23 21.44
C SER A 363 6.32 34.27 20.54
N ASN A 364 5.62 34.76 19.52
CA ASN A 364 5.02 33.89 18.52
C ASN A 364 6.11 33.36 17.59
N THR A 365 6.06 32.08 17.26
CA THR A 365 7.09 31.42 16.46
C THR A 365 6.60 30.96 15.10
N ALA A 366 7.45 31.07 14.08
CA ALA A 366 7.27 30.42 12.78
C ALA A 366 8.49 29.58 12.42
N THR A 367 8.24 28.48 11.71
CA THR A 367 9.29 27.59 11.21
C THR A 367 9.09 27.35 9.71
N ASN A 368 10.20 27.34 8.96
CA ASN A 368 10.21 26.94 7.55
C ASN A 368 11.30 25.87 7.35
N ASN A 369 10.92 24.73 6.79
CA ASN A 369 11.84 23.65 6.45
C ASN A 369 11.92 23.50 4.94
N PHE A 370 13.12 23.40 4.41
CA PHE A 370 13.37 23.22 2.99
C PHE A 370 14.71 22.52 2.76
N ASN A 371 14.87 21.89 1.60
CA ASN A 371 16.12 21.24 1.22
C ASN A 371 16.64 21.81 -0.09
N PHE A 372 17.95 21.77 -0.29
CA PHE A 372 18.61 22.07 -1.57
C PHE A 372 19.96 21.35 -1.62
N ASN A 373 20.61 21.29 -2.78
CA ASN A 373 21.98 20.80 -2.87
C ASN A 373 22.92 21.77 -3.58
N THR A 374 24.20 21.60 -3.30
CA THR A 374 25.33 22.31 -3.93
C THR A 374 26.17 21.36 -4.78
N PHE A 375 25.54 20.36 -5.39
CA PHE A 375 26.23 19.42 -6.27
C PHE A 375 26.76 20.16 -7.49
N SER A 376 27.97 19.81 -7.95
CA SER A 376 28.42 20.31 -9.24
C SER A 376 27.61 19.63 -10.36
N PRO A 377 27.06 20.38 -11.32
CA PRO A 377 26.43 19.78 -12.50
C PRO A 377 27.44 19.02 -13.39
N ASN A 378 28.75 19.23 -13.16
CA ASN A 378 29.84 18.53 -13.86
C ASN A 378 30.35 17.29 -13.10
N ASN A 379 29.71 16.89 -11.99
CA ASN A 379 30.01 15.59 -11.37
C ASN A 379 29.73 14.47 -12.38
N LEU A 380 30.45 13.36 -12.26
CA LEU A 380 30.26 12.18 -13.11
C LEU A 380 28.78 11.76 -13.08
N SER A 381 28.13 11.75 -14.25
CA SER A 381 26.81 11.18 -14.47
C SER A 381 26.87 9.94 -15.35
N LEU A 382 25.95 9.00 -15.10
CA LEU A 382 25.61 7.90 -15.99
C LEU A 382 24.21 8.21 -16.51
N ASP A 383 24.14 8.72 -17.73
CA ASP A 383 22.85 8.94 -18.40
C ASP A 383 22.24 7.59 -18.72
N ALA A 384 20.95 7.41 -18.44
CA ALA A 384 20.30 6.10 -18.43
C ALA A 384 20.34 5.45 -19.82
N GLU A 385 20.27 6.26 -20.88
CA GLU A 385 20.37 5.85 -22.28
C GLU A 385 21.81 5.55 -22.74
N ASP A 386 22.83 5.92 -21.96
CA ASP A 386 24.26 5.79 -22.27
C ASP A 386 24.88 4.51 -21.67
N TYR A 387 24.10 3.42 -21.72
CA TYR A 387 24.58 2.08 -21.41
C TYR A 387 25.55 1.56 -22.48
N ASN A 388 26.29 0.51 -22.11
CA ASN A 388 27.31 -0.11 -22.96
C ASN A 388 26.78 -0.46 -24.38
N TYR A 389 27.71 -0.66 -25.31
CA TYR A 389 27.39 -1.04 -26.68
C TYR A 389 28.33 -2.13 -27.19
N GLY A 390 27.98 -2.80 -28.28
CA GLY A 390 28.88 -3.71 -28.99
C GLY A 390 29.53 -4.80 -28.11
N SER A 391 28.77 -5.36 -27.15
CA SER A 391 29.23 -6.41 -26.22
C SER A 391 30.27 -5.92 -25.20
N GLY A 392 29.93 -4.84 -24.48
CA GLY A 392 30.71 -4.32 -23.36
C GLY A 392 31.61 -3.14 -23.67
N GLN A 393 31.55 -2.58 -24.88
CA GLN A 393 32.27 -1.35 -25.23
C GLN A 393 31.65 -0.14 -24.54
N PHE A 394 32.48 0.84 -24.24
CA PHE A 394 32.08 2.09 -23.58
C PHE A 394 33.00 3.24 -23.98
N LEU A 395 32.50 4.47 -23.82
CA LEU A 395 33.26 5.69 -23.99
C LEU A 395 33.69 6.20 -22.60
N PRO A 396 34.99 6.36 -22.31
CA PRO A 396 35.45 6.77 -20.98
C PRO A 396 35.05 8.19 -20.56
N ASN A 397 34.98 9.12 -21.53
CA ASN A 397 34.63 10.53 -21.32
C ASN A 397 33.65 10.97 -22.41
N PRO A 398 32.39 10.50 -22.37
CA PRO A 398 31.42 10.86 -23.39
C PRO A 398 31.09 12.36 -23.28
N ILE A 399 30.96 13.01 -24.43
CA ILE A 399 30.26 14.30 -24.54
C ILE A 399 28.74 14.02 -24.62
N PRO A 400 27.87 15.00 -24.33
CA PRO A 400 26.42 14.83 -24.49
C PRO A 400 26.06 14.21 -25.84
N ASN A 401 25.19 13.20 -25.82
CA ASN A 401 24.74 12.42 -26.98
C ASN A 401 25.81 11.58 -27.72
N ALA A 402 26.98 11.32 -27.13
CA ALA A 402 28.04 10.54 -27.77
C ALA A 402 27.69 9.07 -28.05
N TYR A 403 26.68 8.51 -27.37
CA TYR A 403 26.21 7.14 -27.58
C TYR A 403 25.10 7.02 -28.64
N ALA A 404 24.68 8.13 -29.25
CA ALA A 404 23.68 8.11 -30.30
C ALA A 404 24.07 7.15 -31.44
N GLY A 405 23.20 6.20 -31.75
CA GLY A 405 23.37 5.19 -32.80
C GLY A 405 24.33 4.04 -32.46
N LEU A 406 24.95 4.02 -31.29
CA LEU A 406 25.72 2.86 -30.83
C LEU A 406 24.74 1.82 -30.29
N LEU A 407 24.76 0.59 -30.79
CA LEU A 407 23.78 -0.45 -30.42
C LEU A 407 24.33 -1.41 -29.36
N GLY A 408 23.48 -1.76 -28.41
CA GLY A 408 23.77 -2.72 -27.36
C GLY A 408 23.54 -4.15 -27.80
N THR A 409 24.22 -5.08 -27.14
CA THR A 409 24.01 -6.52 -27.29
C THR A 409 23.08 -7.03 -26.19
N LEU A 410 21.93 -7.59 -26.57
CA LEU A 410 20.97 -8.19 -25.64
C LEU A 410 21.63 -9.30 -24.79
N GLY A 411 21.39 -9.26 -23.48
CA GLY A 411 21.99 -10.16 -22.49
C GLY A 411 23.41 -9.80 -22.09
N VAL A 412 24.04 -8.79 -22.71
CA VAL A 412 25.41 -8.33 -22.37
C VAL A 412 25.40 -6.87 -21.95
N ASP A 413 24.86 -5.97 -22.78
CA ASP A 413 24.83 -4.52 -22.51
C ASP A 413 23.53 -4.10 -21.83
N TYR A 414 22.42 -4.76 -22.18
CA TYR A 414 21.11 -4.61 -21.57
C TYR A 414 20.34 -5.93 -21.63
N PHE A 415 19.23 -6.00 -20.90
CA PHE A 415 18.25 -7.09 -21.01
C PHE A 415 16.84 -6.55 -21.04
N GLU A 416 16.05 -7.09 -21.97
CA GLU A 416 14.62 -6.84 -22.11
C GLU A 416 13.85 -8.17 -22.05
N VAL A 417 12.80 -8.21 -21.24
CA VAL A 417 11.78 -9.27 -21.18
C VAL A 417 10.80 -9.18 -22.36
N ASP A 418 10.48 -7.99 -22.88
CA ASP A 418 9.62 -7.80 -24.05
C ASP A 418 10.45 -7.73 -25.34
N ALA A 419 10.66 -8.90 -25.95
CA ALA A 419 11.37 -9.01 -27.22
C ALA A 419 10.65 -8.35 -28.42
N THR A 420 9.43 -7.85 -28.23
CA THR A 420 8.64 -7.13 -29.25
C THR A 420 8.56 -5.63 -29.02
N ALA A 421 9.12 -5.14 -27.91
CA ALA A 421 9.18 -3.71 -27.62
C ALA A 421 9.92 -2.97 -28.74
N THR A 422 9.29 -1.92 -29.27
CA THR A 422 9.92 -1.00 -30.22
C THR A 422 10.22 0.32 -29.51
N ASN A 423 11.47 0.77 -29.54
CA ASN A 423 11.88 2.05 -29.00
C ASN A 423 11.08 3.21 -29.66
N PRO A 424 10.22 3.91 -28.90
CA PRO A 424 9.34 4.94 -29.46
C PRO A 424 10.10 6.21 -29.88
N ALA A 425 11.33 6.43 -29.41
CA ALA A 425 12.18 7.51 -29.90
C ALA A 425 13.06 7.02 -31.06
N VAL A 426 12.63 7.34 -32.27
CA VAL A 426 13.30 7.01 -33.56
C VAL A 426 14.74 7.58 -33.67
N LEU A 427 15.25 8.33 -32.69
CA LEU A 427 16.42 9.22 -32.90
C LEU A 427 17.66 8.98 -32.03
N TYR A 428 17.61 8.35 -30.84
CA TYR A 428 18.83 8.16 -30.04
C TYR A 428 19.54 6.83 -30.33
N ARG A 429 18.92 5.69 -29.98
CA ARG A 429 19.47 4.34 -30.21
C ARG A 429 18.47 3.46 -30.98
N ALA A 430 18.16 3.90 -32.20
CA ALA A 430 17.22 3.22 -33.09
C ALA A 430 17.75 1.82 -33.46
N GLY A 431 17.25 0.79 -32.77
CA GLY A 431 17.67 -0.61 -32.94
C GLY A 431 17.80 -1.36 -31.62
N ASP A 432 17.99 -0.65 -30.50
CA ASP A 432 17.93 -1.22 -29.16
C ASP A 432 16.47 -1.33 -28.68
N LEU A 433 16.18 -2.33 -27.84
CA LEU A 433 14.85 -2.56 -27.26
C LEU A 433 14.49 -1.60 -26.09
N PRO A 434 15.42 -1.27 -25.16
CA PRO A 434 15.15 -0.29 -24.10
C PRO A 434 14.61 1.02 -24.66
N GLN A 435 13.53 1.51 -24.06
CA GLN A 435 12.81 2.67 -24.58
C GLN A 435 13.43 3.98 -24.07
N SER A 436 14.13 4.67 -24.96
CA SER A 436 14.60 6.03 -24.73
C SER A 436 13.46 7.02 -25.00
N LEU A 437 13.26 7.99 -24.12
CA LEU A 437 12.22 9.00 -24.24
C LEU A 437 12.85 10.40 -24.11
N LEU A 438 12.25 11.41 -24.71
CA LEU A 438 12.66 12.79 -24.49
C LEU A 438 12.33 13.24 -23.07
N VAL A 439 13.28 13.92 -22.44
CA VAL A 439 13.05 14.67 -21.20
C VAL A 439 12.38 16.00 -21.56
N THR A 440 11.19 16.26 -21.03
CA THR A 440 10.40 17.46 -21.38
C THR A 440 9.94 18.29 -20.17
N GLY A 441 10.22 17.85 -18.95
CA GLY A 441 9.76 18.50 -17.72
C GLY A 441 10.82 18.67 -16.64
N ASP A 442 12.09 18.40 -16.96
CA ASP A 442 13.22 18.68 -16.08
C ASP A 442 13.84 20.05 -16.44
N PRO A 443 13.82 21.05 -15.54
CA PRO A 443 14.40 22.36 -15.82
C PRO A 443 15.91 22.43 -15.55
N TYR A 444 16.55 21.35 -15.08
CA TYR A 444 17.95 21.37 -14.67
C TYR A 444 18.84 20.62 -15.65
N ASP A 445 19.94 21.28 -16.04
CA ASP A 445 20.99 20.74 -16.90
C ASP A 445 22.10 20.09 -16.07
N HIS A 446 22.57 18.91 -16.49
CA HIS A 446 23.78 18.25 -15.98
C HIS A 446 24.72 17.99 -17.16
N ALA A 447 26.02 17.83 -16.88
CA ALA A 447 27.05 17.52 -17.89
C ALA A 447 27.12 18.50 -19.10
N GLY A 448 26.45 19.65 -19.06
CA GLY A 448 26.52 20.72 -20.05
C GLY A 448 25.73 20.48 -21.35
N PHE A 449 24.61 19.73 -21.30
CA PHE A 449 23.76 19.48 -22.47
C PHE A 449 23.25 20.77 -23.10
N VAL A 450 22.83 21.76 -22.31
CA VAL A 450 22.33 23.04 -22.82
C VAL A 450 23.43 23.79 -23.57
N GLY A 451 24.65 23.82 -23.02
CA GLY A 451 25.81 24.45 -23.66
C GLY A 451 26.24 23.77 -24.95
N ALA A 452 26.00 22.45 -25.07
CA ALA A 452 26.29 21.66 -26.25
C ALA A 452 25.16 21.68 -27.31
N GLY A 453 23.99 22.25 -26.99
CA GLY A 453 22.80 22.16 -27.84
C GLY A 453 22.29 20.72 -28.01
N ALA A 454 22.57 19.86 -27.03
CA ALA A 454 22.19 18.46 -27.01
C ALA A 454 20.76 18.27 -26.47
N THR A 455 20.08 17.24 -26.95
CA THR A 455 18.79 16.80 -26.45
C THR A 455 19.00 15.81 -25.31
N ASP A 456 18.28 15.97 -24.21
CA ASP A 456 18.31 15.08 -23.04
C ASP A 456 17.29 13.94 -23.18
N TYR A 457 17.68 12.73 -22.78
CA TYR A 457 16.86 11.52 -22.85
C TYR A 457 16.74 10.83 -21.49
N GLU A 458 15.78 9.92 -21.38
CA GLU A 458 15.55 9.10 -20.19
C GLU A 458 15.18 7.69 -20.63
N LEU A 459 15.38 6.70 -19.77
CA LEU A 459 14.79 5.38 -19.93
C LEU A 459 13.47 5.26 -19.18
N GLY A 460 12.44 4.75 -19.85
CA GLY A 460 11.12 4.51 -19.28
C GLY A 460 10.50 3.20 -19.77
N PHE A 461 9.30 2.89 -19.27
CA PHE A 461 8.56 1.65 -19.57
C PHE A 461 9.30 0.34 -19.22
N THR A 462 10.30 0.40 -18.34
CA THR A 462 11.05 -0.79 -17.93
C THR A 462 10.19 -1.73 -17.08
N ASP A 463 10.13 -3.01 -17.42
CA ASP A 463 9.49 -4.06 -16.64
C ASP A 463 10.45 -4.72 -15.62
N ALA A 464 9.90 -5.34 -14.58
CA ALA A 464 10.68 -5.89 -13.48
C ALA A 464 11.64 -6.99 -13.97
N GLY A 465 12.91 -6.88 -13.60
CA GLY A 465 13.97 -7.78 -14.02
C GLY A 465 14.76 -7.32 -15.25
N GLU A 466 14.30 -6.28 -15.95
CA GLU A 466 15.09 -5.61 -16.99
C GLU A 466 16.29 -4.86 -16.40
N TRP A 467 17.32 -4.68 -17.22
CA TRP A 467 18.54 -4.00 -16.77
C TRP A 467 19.40 -3.41 -17.88
N GLN A 468 20.26 -2.47 -17.51
CA GLN A 468 21.30 -1.86 -18.36
C GLN A 468 22.65 -1.83 -17.64
N ASN A 469 23.74 -2.10 -18.36
CA ASN A 469 25.11 -2.08 -17.84
C ASN A 469 25.85 -0.79 -18.28
N PHE A 470 26.47 -0.10 -17.32
CA PHE A 470 27.19 1.15 -17.51
C PHE A 470 28.63 0.99 -17.06
N THR A 471 29.57 1.06 -18.01
CA THR A 471 31.00 0.99 -17.69
C THR A 471 31.61 2.38 -17.72
N ARG A 472 32.30 2.77 -16.65
CA ARG A 472 33.04 4.04 -16.54
C ARG A 472 34.33 3.88 -15.75
N ASP A 473 35.25 4.81 -16.00
CA ASP A 473 36.44 4.98 -15.18
C ASP A 473 36.13 5.93 -14.01
N LEU A 474 36.33 5.45 -12.77
CA LEU A 474 36.18 6.29 -11.59
C LEU A 474 37.54 6.74 -11.05
N ALA A 475 37.59 7.97 -10.55
CA ALA A 475 38.72 8.45 -9.79
C ALA A 475 38.83 7.71 -8.44
N ASP A 476 40.02 7.78 -7.82
CA ASP A 476 40.26 7.23 -6.50
C ASP A 476 39.69 8.12 -5.37
N THR A 477 38.36 8.23 -5.36
CA THR A 477 37.58 9.13 -4.50
C THR A 477 36.34 8.40 -3.95
N ASN A 478 35.86 8.84 -2.79
CA ASN A 478 34.59 8.39 -2.24
C ASN A 478 33.44 9.11 -2.93
N TYR A 479 32.46 8.35 -3.40
CA TYR A 479 31.25 8.88 -4.03
C TYR A 479 30.02 8.52 -3.21
N THR A 480 29.09 9.46 -3.13
CA THR A 480 27.69 9.18 -2.82
C THR A 480 26.92 9.14 -4.14
N VAL A 481 26.11 8.11 -4.35
CA VAL A 481 25.38 7.92 -5.61
C VAL A 481 23.93 8.38 -5.43
N TYR A 482 23.43 9.11 -6.41
CA TYR A 482 22.04 9.55 -6.46
C TYR A 482 21.42 9.26 -7.83
N ALA A 483 20.11 9.04 -7.88
CA ALA A 483 19.32 8.95 -9.10
C ALA A 483 18.50 10.22 -9.32
N ARG A 484 18.35 10.59 -10.60
CA ARG A 484 17.41 11.60 -11.07
C ARG A 484 16.31 10.90 -11.86
N ALA A 485 15.12 10.79 -11.28
CA ALA A 485 14.01 10.02 -11.87
C ALA A 485 12.65 10.69 -11.65
N ALA A 486 11.69 10.37 -12.50
CA ALA A 486 10.29 10.79 -12.42
C ALA A 486 9.36 9.58 -12.30
N SER A 487 8.24 9.73 -11.58
CA SER A 487 7.24 8.67 -11.44
C SER A 487 5.85 9.21 -11.09
N GLY A 488 4.82 8.62 -11.69
CA GLY A 488 3.43 8.87 -11.30
C GLY A 488 3.00 8.14 -10.03
N GLY A 489 3.62 7.00 -9.69
CA GLY A 489 3.17 6.10 -8.62
C GLY A 489 4.25 5.68 -7.62
N GLY A 490 5.49 6.16 -7.79
CA GLY A 490 6.68 5.65 -7.12
C GLY A 490 7.26 4.41 -7.79
N GLY A 491 8.48 4.03 -7.42
CA GLY A 491 9.18 2.87 -7.98
C GLY A 491 10.53 2.62 -7.31
N THR A 492 11.21 1.54 -7.70
CA THR A 492 12.52 1.17 -7.15
C THR A 492 13.49 0.80 -8.24
N ILE A 493 14.69 1.39 -8.15
CA ILE A 493 15.85 1.04 -8.97
C ILE A 493 16.85 0.31 -8.08
N MET A 494 17.28 -0.88 -8.47
CA MET A 494 18.42 -1.54 -7.81
C MET A 494 19.69 -1.22 -8.59
N VAL A 495 20.73 -0.77 -7.88
CA VAL A 495 22.06 -0.56 -8.46
C VAL A 495 22.96 -1.68 -8.00
N GLU A 496 23.65 -2.32 -8.95
CA GLU A 496 24.58 -3.41 -8.70
C GLU A 496 25.96 -3.08 -9.26
N ARG A 497 26.98 -3.79 -8.80
CA ARG A 497 28.33 -3.77 -9.38
C ARG A 497 28.68 -5.15 -9.89
N LEU A 498 29.21 -5.23 -11.11
CA LEU A 498 29.73 -6.48 -11.65
C LEU A 498 31.08 -6.82 -11.01
N ALA A 499 31.35 -8.12 -10.91
CA ALA A 499 32.62 -8.66 -10.44
C ALA A 499 33.75 -8.35 -11.43
N ASN A 500 33.44 -8.38 -12.72
CA ASN A 500 34.33 -7.99 -13.81
C ASN A 500 34.23 -6.48 -14.04
N ALA A 501 35.36 -5.87 -14.41
CA ALA A 501 35.42 -4.44 -14.70
C ALA A 501 34.62 -4.04 -15.96
N THR A 502 34.38 -4.99 -16.87
CA THR A 502 33.60 -4.81 -18.11
C THR A 502 32.63 -5.98 -18.32
N ALA A 503 31.51 -5.70 -18.98
CA ALA A 503 30.44 -6.66 -19.28
C ALA A 503 30.60 -7.24 -20.69
N THR A 504 31.43 -8.29 -20.88
CA THR A 504 31.75 -8.84 -22.22
C THR A 504 31.03 -10.14 -22.57
N THR A 505 30.34 -10.74 -21.60
CA THR A 505 29.65 -12.04 -21.73
C THR A 505 28.25 -11.96 -21.11
N THR A 506 27.38 -12.93 -21.39
CA THR A 506 26.04 -13.02 -20.77
C THR A 506 26.08 -13.53 -19.34
N ASP A 507 27.09 -14.31 -18.97
CA ASP A 507 27.39 -14.65 -17.58
C ASP A 507 28.11 -13.48 -16.91
N GLN A 508 27.44 -12.82 -15.97
CA GLN A 508 27.87 -11.56 -15.36
C GLN A 508 27.71 -11.63 -13.84
N PRO A 509 28.69 -12.23 -13.13
CA PRO A 509 28.69 -12.27 -11.66
C PRO A 509 28.68 -10.85 -11.11
N LYS A 510 27.87 -10.61 -10.08
CA LYS A 510 27.58 -9.27 -9.56
C LYS A 510 27.18 -9.29 -8.10
N ALA A 511 27.09 -8.12 -7.49
CA ALA A 511 26.48 -7.91 -6.18
C ALA A 511 25.72 -6.58 -6.16
N ALA A 512 24.53 -6.57 -5.57
CA ALA A 512 23.78 -5.35 -5.31
C ALA A 512 24.58 -4.38 -4.44
N LEU A 513 24.54 -3.09 -4.77
CA LEU A 513 25.05 -1.99 -3.94
C LEU A 513 23.94 -1.34 -3.12
N GLY A 514 22.70 -1.42 -3.58
CA GLY A 514 21.56 -0.86 -2.86
C GLY A 514 20.40 -0.54 -3.78
N THR A 515 19.46 0.23 -3.27
CA THR A 515 18.28 0.68 -4.02
C THR A 515 18.08 2.19 -3.91
N CYS A 516 17.61 2.80 -5.01
CA CYS A 516 17.02 4.13 -5.02
C CYS A 516 15.49 3.98 -4.99
N ILE A 517 14.86 4.46 -3.91
CA ILE A 517 13.39 4.44 -3.76
C ILE A 517 12.82 5.74 -4.34
N ILE A 518 12.23 5.65 -5.53
CA ILE A 518 11.68 6.78 -6.26
C ILE A 518 10.28 7.09 -5.70
N PRO A 519 10.03 8.31 -5.20
CA PRO A 519 8.71 8.71 -4.72
C PRO A 519 7.75 8.99 -5.90
N ALA A 520 6.45 9.11 -5.62
CA ALA A 520 5.51 9.67 -6.58
C ALA A 520 5.82 11.16 -6.78
N THR A 521 6.41 11.52 -7.92
CA THR A 521 6.83 12.89 -8.24
C THR A 521 5.72 13.74 -8.85
N GLY A 522 4.54 13.15 -9.07
CA GLY A 522 3.36 13.81 -9.63
C GLY A 522 3.10 13.50 -11.11
N GLY A 523 4.00 12.75 -11.76
CA GLY A 523 3.84 12.32 -13.15
C GLY A 523 5.13 11.76 -13.74
N SER A 524 5.02 11.04 -14.86
CA SER A 524 6.15 10.40 -15.55
C SER A 524 7.17 11.36 -16.17
N LYS A 525 6.89 12.67 -16.17
CA LYS A 525 7.79 13.73 -16.69
C LYS A 525 8.04 14.84 -15.67
N ILE A 526 7.64 14.65 -14.42
CA ILE A 526 7.80 15.65 -13.37
C ILE A 526 8.99 15.24 -12.51
N TYR A 527 10.08 15.98 -12.66
CA TYR A 527 11.29 15.80 -11.85
C TYR A 527 11.21 16.79 -10.68
N SER A 528 10.40 16.47 -9.67
CA SER A 528 10.31 17.30 -8.47
C SER A 528 11.70 17.44 -7.85
N GLY A 529 12.07 18.65 -7.45
CA GLY A 529 13.42 18.97 -7.00
C GLY A 529 13.86 18.11 -5.80
N GLN A 530 14.64 17.06 -6.08
CA GLN A 530 15.64 16.39 -5.23
C GLN A 530 16.28 15.20 -5.98
N MET A 531 17.53 14.91 -5.63
CA MET A 531 18.30 13.75 -6.06
C MET A 531 18.02 12.58 -5.12
N ILE A 532 17.56 11.43 -5.64
CA ILE A 532 17.20 10.26 -4.81
C ILE A 532 18.46 9.49 -4.42
N PRO A 533 18.83 9.35 -3.14
CA PRO A 533 20.05 8.65 -2.76
C PRO A 533 19.94 7.15 -3.01
N LEU A 534 21.07 6.54 -3.41
CA LEU A 534 21.27 5.11 -3.28
C LEU A 534 21.36 4.75 -1.80
N THR A 535 20.55 3.80 -1.35
CA THR A 535 20.48 3.39 0.05
C THR A 535 20.75 1.90 0.23
N ASP A 536 21.32 1.56 1.39
CA ASP A 536 21.57 0.18 1.79
C ASP A 536 20.28 -0.52 2.24
N PHE A 537 20.40 -1.77 2.69
CA PHE A 537 19.25 -2.58 3.10
C PHE A 537 18.46 -1.99 4.29
N PHE A 538 19.04 -1.06 5.04
CA PHE A 538 18.43 -0.40 6.20
C PHE A 538 18.05 1.07 5.91
N GLY A 539 18.17 1.53 4.66
CA GLY A 539 17.84 2.90 4.26
C GLY A 539 18.95 3.92 4.49
N ASN A 540 20.16 3.50 4.86
CA ASN A 540 21.29 4.44 5.00
C ASN A 540 21.87 4.76 3.63
N THR A 541 22.24 6.03 3.41
CA THR A 541 22.89 6.45 2.16
C THR A 541 24.20 5.71 1.93
N VAL A 542 24.35 5.13 0.74
CA VAL A 542 25.51 4.34 0.35
C VAL A 542 26.64 5.26 -0.12
N GLN A 543 27.84 4.96 0.37
CA GLN A 543 29.09 5.51 -0.13
C GLN A 543 29.93 4.40 -0.73
N ILE A 544 30.57 4.69 -1.86
CA ILE A 544 31.40 3.75 -2.61
C ILE A 544 32.77 4.37 -2.95
N ARG A 545 33.75 3.51 -3.22
CA ARG A 545 35.05 3.89 -3.78
C ARG A 545 35.62 2.72 -4.56
N PHE A 546 35.60 2.86 -5.88
CA PHE A 546 36.00 1.83 -6.83
C PHE A 546 36.90 2.46 -7.90
N PRO A 547 38.18 2.78 -7.60
CA PRO A 547 39.06 3.40 -8.58
C PRO A 547 39.22 2.53 -9.85
N GLY A 548 39.38 3.18 -11.00
CA GLY A 548 39.56 2.53 -12.30
C GLY A 548 38.24 2.13 -12.97
N THR A 549 38.34 1.25 -13.97
CA THR A 549 37.20 0.81 -14.77
C THR A 549 36.27 -0.10 -13.98
N ASN A 550 34.98 0.25 -13.92
CA ASN A 550 33.95 -0.57 -13.27
C ASN A 550 32.67 -0.56 -14.11
N THR A 551 31.95 -1.68 -14.08
CA THR A 551 30.59 -1.78 -14.61
C THR A 551 29.58 -1.78 -13.48
N PHE A 552 28.66 -0.80 -13.53
CA PHE A 552 27.45 -0.77 -12.74
C PHE A 552 26.28 -1.31 -13.54
N ARG A 553 25.31 -1.90 -12.86
CA ARG A 553 24.04 -2.30 -13.45
C ARG A 553 22.91 -1.59 -12.75
N GLU A 554 21.97 -1.10 -13.53
CA GLU A 554 20.67 -0.68 -13.04
C GLU A 554 19.64 -1.75 -13.37
N VAL A 555 18.86 -2.16 -12.37
CA VAL A 555 17.81 -3.17 -12.51
C VAL A 555 16.47 -2.56 -12.11
N ALA A 556 15.48 -2.70 -12.98
CA ALA A 556 14.10 -2.35 -12.66
C ALA A 556 13.52 -3.40 -11.70
N VAL A 557 13.08 -2.97 -10.52
CA VAL A 557 12.46 -3.87 -9.51
C VAL A 557 10.94 -3.95 -9.70
N ASN A 558 10.34 -2.94 -10.33
CA ASN A 558 8.90 -2.81 -10.50
C ASN A 558 8.55 -2.59 -11.98
N ASN A 559 7.39 -3.09 -12.40
CA ASN A 559 6.90 -2.91 -13.77
C ASN A 559 6.48 -1.45 -14.03
N ARG A 560 7.10 -0.81 -15.02
CA ARG A 560 6.73 0.50 -15.60
C ARG A 560 6.51 1.59 -14.55
N ALA A 561 7.35 1.57 -13.51
CA ALA A 561 7.11 2.33 -12.29
C ALA A 561 7.77 3.72 -12.30
N TYR A 562 8.86 3.90 -13.04
CA TYR A 562 9.62 5.15 -13.07
C TYR A 562 10.21 5.38 -14.46
N ASN A 563 10.62 6.62 -14.71
CA ASN A 563 11.53 6.98 -15.79
C ASN A 563 12.82 7.52 -15.16
N LEU A 564 13.97 6.97 -15.55
CA LEU A 564 15.28 7.37 -15.04
C LEU A 564 15.97 8.25 -16.08
N ASN A 565 16.41 9.43 -15.65
CA ASN A 565 17.26 10.31 -16.46
C ASN A 565 18.74 9.90 -16.29
N TYR A 566 19.29 10.00 -15.07
CA TYR A 566 20.68 9.60 -14.83
C TYR A 566 20.95 9.20 -13.38
N LEU A 567 22.06 8.48 -13.18
CA LEU A 567 22.75 8.41 -11.89
C LEU A 567 23.86 9.45 -11.80
N MET A 568 24.01 10.10 -10.65
CA MET A 568 25.08 11.05 -10.37
C MET A 568 25.98 10.54 -9.24
N PHE A 569 27.28 10.59 -9.48
CA PHE A 569 28.33 10.19 -8.54
C PHE A 569 28.93 11.46 -7.93
N VAL A 570 28.46 11.81 -6.74
CA VAL A 570 28.86 13.04 -6.04
C VAL A 570 30.07 12.76 -5.16
N PRO A 571 31.23 13.40 -5.41
CA PRO A 571 32.41 13.26 -4.57
C PRO A 571 32.13 13.72 -3.14
N ASN A 572 32.58 12.96 -2.15
CA ASN A 572 32.48 13.33 -0.75
C ASN A 572 33.84 13.28 -0.04
N THR A 573 33.93 13.94 1.12
CA THR A 573 35.17 14.13 1.88
C THR A 573 35.40 13.05 2.94
N ASN A 574 34.63 11.95 2.94
CA ASN A 574 34.87 10.86 3.88
C ASN A 574 36.26 10.27 3.63
N THR A 575 37.05 10.07 4.68
CA THR A 575 38.39 9.48 4.61
C THR A 575 38.47 8.11 5.28
N ALA A 576 37.40 7.66 5.92
CA ALA A 576 37.34 6.35 6.54
C ALA A 576 37.35 5.23 5.48
N THR A 577 38.03 4.12 5.79
CA THR A 577 38.00 2.92 4.94
C THR A 577 36.59 2.34 4.89
N LEU A 578 36.03 2.28 3.69
CA LEU A 578 34.69 1.76 3.43
C LEU A 578 34.70 0.22 3.44
N LYS A 579 33.96 -0.36 4.38
CA LYS A 579 33.88 -1.81 4.63
C LYS A 579 32.67 -2.45 3.97
N PRO A 580 32.61 -3.78 3.80
CA PRO A 580 31.42 -4.47 3.35
C PRO A 580 30.19 -4.15 4.22
N TYR A 581 29.02 -4.18 3.61
CA TYR A 581 27.74 -3.85 4.25
C TYR A 581 26.60 -4.67 3.65
N LEU A 582 25.45 -4.74 4.34
CA LEU A 582 24.24 -5.35 3.79
C LEU A 582 23.56 -4.38 2.83
N SER A 583 23.57 -4.69 1.54
CA SER A 583 23.07 -3.80 0.49
C SER A 583 21.64 -4.10 0.06
N ALA A 584 21.23 -5.36 0.10
CA ALA A 584 19.90 -5.81 -0.30
C ALA A 584 19.54 -7.11 0.44
N GLY A 585 18.26 -7.46 0.46
CA GLY A 585 17.80 -8.72 1.01
C GLY A 585 16.29 -8.85 1.07
N TYR A 586 15.83 -10.01 1.54
CA TYR A 586 14.45 -10.34 1.81
C TYR A 586 14.40 -11.40 2.93
N PRO A 587 13.46 -11.35 3.89
CA PRO A 587 12.47 -10.28 4.09
C PRO A 587 13.10 -8.95 4.53
N TYR A 588 12.52 -7.83 4.09
CA TYR A 588 12.98 -6.47 4.44
C TYR A 588 12.76 -6.17 5.94
N PRO A 589 13.52 -5.23 6.55
CA PRO A 589 13.31 -4.83 7.94
C PRO A 589 11.87 -4.34 8.18
N GLY A 590 11.19 -4.98 9.13
CA GLY A 590 9.80 -4.66 9.47
C GLY A 590 8.76 -5.16 8.46
N ALA A 591 9.13 -6.01 7.49
CA ALA A 591 8.19 -6.61 6.57
C ALA A 591 7.09 -7.39 7.34
N THR A 592 5.84 -7.27 6.88
CA THR A 592 4.69 -8.00 7.45
C THR A 592 4.07 -8.87 6.38
N GLY A 593 3.37 -9.93 6.79
CA GLY A 593 2.72 -10.84 5.85
C GLY A 593 3.71 -11.64 5.00
N VAL A 594 4.90 -11.94 5.55
CA VAL A 594 5.90 -12.77 4.88
C VAL A 594 5.39 -14.22 4.81
N GLY A 595 5.48 -14.86 3.63
CA GLY A 595 5.08 -16.26 3.44
C GLY A 595 5.84 -17.20 4.38
N LEU A 596 5.20 -18.25 4.88
CA LEU A 596 5.78 -19.13 5.91
C LEU A 596 6.97 -19.95 5.40
N GLU A 597 7.02 -20.19 4.10
CA GLU A 597 8.04 -20.91 3.34
C GLU A 597 9.07 -19.98 2.69
N SER A 598 8.97 -18.67 2.94
CA SER A 598 9.84 -17.68 2.30
C SER A 598 11.31 -17.95 2.60
N SER A 599 12.12 -17.97 1.55
CA SER A 599 13.57 -17.97 1.70
C SER A 599 14.05 -16.64 2.30
N ILE A 600 15.05 -16.72 3.17
CA ILE A 600 15.81 -15.56 3.64
C ILE A 600 17.02 -15.38 2.73
N SER A 601 17.17 -14.21 2.11
CA SER A 601 18.30 -13.89 1.26
C SER A 601 18.85 -12.49 1.55
N PHE A 602 20.15 -12.30 1.46
CA PHE A 602 20.77 -10.98 1.57
C PHE A 602 22.12 -10.91 0.83
N THR A 603 22.49 -9.70 0.42
CA THR A 603 23.75 -9.41 -0.24
C THR A 603 24.66 -8.62 0.69
N ILE A 604 25.88 -9.10 0.86
CA ILE A 604 26.99 -8.36 1.46
C ILE A 604 27.82 -7.78 0.31
N ALA A 605 27.72 -6.47 0.08
CA ALA A 605 28.46 -5.77 -0.96
C ALA A 605 29.89 -5.45 -0.50
N ASN A 606 30.89 -5.73 -1.33
CA ASN A 606 32.28 -5.32 -1.07
C ASN A 606 32.47 -3.84 -1.41
N ARG A 607 33.37 -3.17 -0.66
CA ARG A 607 33.80 -1.79 -0.93
C ARG A 607 35.33 -1.73 -1.06
N GLN A 608 36.01 -0.92 -0.23
CA GLN A 608 37.48 -0.88 -0.24
C GLN A 608 38.08 -2.14 0.38
N THR A 609 37.38 -2.77 1.33
CA THR A 609 37.66 -4.12 1.81
C THR A 609 36.56 -5.08 1.36
N ALA A 610 36.87 -6.38 1.36
CA ALA A 610 35.94 -7.44 0.95
C ALA A 610 35.54 -8.32 2.15
N VAL A 611 34.34 -8.89 2.11
CA VAL A 611 33.88 -9.85 3.11
C VAL A 611 34.72 -11.12 3.02
N ASN A 612 35.09 -11.70 4.17
CA ASN A 612 35.63 -13.06 4.22
C ASN A 612 34.45 -14.06 4.31
N PRO A 613 34.14 -14.83 3.24
CA PRO A 613 32.96 -15.68 3.22
C PRO A 613 32.93 -16.74 4.33
N ALA A 614 34.10 -17.20 4.79
CA ALA A 614 34.22 -18.19 5.86
C ALA A 614 33.78 -17.66 7.24
N THR A 615 33.57 -16.36 7.37
CA THR A 615 33.15 -15.71 8.62
C THR A 615 31.67 -15.35 8.67
N ILE A 616 30.95 -15.57 7.56
CA ILE A 616 29.51 -15.28 7.47
C ILE A 616 28.77 -16.25 8.38
N GLN A 617 27.96 -15.71 9.27
CA GLN A 617 27.05 -16.45 10.13
C GLN A 617 25.64 -15.88 10.02
N LEU A 618 24.66 -16.78 9.92
CA LEU A 618 23.24 -16.45 9.92
C LEU A 618 22.55 -17.09 11.12
N PHE A 619 21.78 -16.29 11.85
CA PHE A 619 20.91 -16.73 12.91
C PHE A 619 19.46 -16.36 12.61
N LEU A 620 18.55 -17.29 12.86
CA LEU A 620 17.09 -17.10 12.84
C LEU A 620 16.55 -17.45 14.23
N ASP A 621 15.92 -16.49 14.90
CA ASP A 621 15.38 -16.64 16.26
C ASP A 621 16.41 -17.18 17.27
N SER A 622 17.64 -16.68 17.17
CA SER A 622 18.81 -17.14 17.94
C SER A 622 19.39 -18.50 17.55
N ASN A 623 18.74 -19.27 16.66
CA ASN A 623 19.29 -20.53 16.15
C ASN A 623 20.33 -20.24 15.06
N ASN A 624 21.54 -20.80 15.18
CA ASN A 624 22.57 -20.69 14.15
C ASN A 624 22.23 -21.62 12.98
N VAL A 625 21.88 -21.04 11.83
CA VAL A 625 21.50 -21.76 10.61
C VAL A 625 22.60 -21.73 9.53
N THR A 626 23.81 -21.28 9.90
CA THR A 626 24.93 -21.07 8.97
C THR A 626 25.28 -22.30 8.13
N SER A 627 25.16 -23.52 8.66
CA SER A 627 25.46 -24.75 7.91
C SER A 627 24.48 -25.04 6.78
N SER A 628 23.31 -24.37 6.78
CA SER A 628 22.23 -24.57 5.81
C SER A 628 22.11 -23.42 4.82
N VAL A 629 23.05 -22.48 4.82
CA VAL A 629 23.06 -21.36 3.85
C VAL A 629 23.80 -21.77 2.58
N THR A 630 23.30 -21.29 1.45
CA THR A 630 24.01 -21.32 0.17
C THR A 630 24.69 -19.97 -0.04
N LEU A 631 25.98 -19.99 -0.39
CA LEU A 631 26.76 -18.79 -0.68
C LEU A 631 27.09 -18.70 -2.18
N SER A 632 26.87 -17.53 -2.77
CA SER A 632 27.40 -17.16 -4.08
C SER A 632 28.36 -15.99 -3.89
N ASN A 633 29.66 -16.25 -4.05
CA ASN A 633 30.74 -15.29 -3.74
C ASN A 633 31.47 -14.87 -5.02
N ASN A 634 31.74 -13.58 -5.15
CA ASN A 634 32.57 -13.03 -6.22
C ASN A 634 33.32 -11.77 -5.73
N SER A 635 34.06 -11.10 -6.60
CA SER A 635 34.83 -9.90 -6.24
C SER A 635 33.95 -8.70 -5.86
N ALA A 636 32.71 -8.61 -6.35
CA ALA A 636 31.77 -7.55 -6.00
C ALA A 636 31.07 -7.78 -4.65
N GLY A 637 30.92 -9.03 -4.19
CA GLY A 637 30.29 -9.33 -2.91
C GLY A 637 29.90 -10.80 -2.73
N SER A 638 29.09 -11.04 -1.70
CA SER A 638 28.53 -12.35 -1.35
C SER A 638 27.02 -12.29 -1.26
N VAL A 639 26.32 -13.18 -1.96
CA VAL A 639 24.88 -13.41 -1.79
C VAL A 639 24.70 -14.65 -0.92
N VAL A 640 23.90 -14.51 0.14
CA VAL A 640 23.57 -15.57 1.10
C VAL A 640 22.11 -15.90 0.96
N THR A 641 21.77 -17.19 0.80
CA THR A 641 20.39 -17.67 0.76
C THR A 641 20.19 -18.80 1.76
N TYR A 642 19.10 -18.75 2.51
CA TYR A 642 18.65 -19.78 3.44
C TYR A 642 17.18 -20.10 3.18
N VAL A 643 16.87 -21.38 2.98
CA VAL A 643 15.50 -21.87 2.84
C VAL A 643 15.13 -22.59 4.13
N PRO A 644 14.14 -22.11 4.90
CA PRO A 644 13.66 -22.80 6.09
C PRO A 644 13.23 -24.24 5.75
N PRO A 645 13.66 -25.26 6.51
CA PRO A 645 13.31 -26.66 6.24
C PRO A 645 11.85 -27.02 6.57
N ALA A 646 11.15 -26.13 7.29
CA ALA A 646 9.73 -26.22 7.62
C ALA A 646 9.15 -24.80 7.65
N PHE A 647 7.83 -24.69 7.68
CA PHE A 647 7.16 -23.40 7.86
C PHE A 647 7.71 -22.65 9.08
N LEU A 648 8.00 -21.37 8.86
CA LEU A 648 8.11 -20.39 9.93
C LEU A 648 6.77 -20.32 10.70
N SER A 649 6.84 -20.00 11.99
CA SER A 649 5.64 -19.95 12.81
C SER A 649 4.69 -18.86 12.29
N PRO A 650 3.38 -19.12 12.14
CA PRO A 650 2.44 -18.13 11.62
C PRO A 650 2.24 -16.97 12.60
N ASN A 651 1.89 -15.79 12.07
CA ASN A 651 1.63 -14.56 12.82
C ASN A 651 2.72 -14.24 13.88
N SER A 652 3.97 -14.57 13.58
CA SER A 652 5.08 -14.51 14.53
C SER A 652 6.14 -13.54 14.03
N ASN A 653 6.72 -12.78 14.96
CA ASN A 653 7.85 -11.92 14.68
C ASN A 653 9.13 -12.74 14.75
N HIS A 654 9.83 -12.86 13.62
CA HIS A 654 11.09 -13.57 13.48
C HIS A 654 12.24 -12.58 13.47
N VAL A 655 13.33 -12.92 14.17
CA VAL A 655 14.52 -12.06 14.25
C VAL A 655 15.67 -12.70 13.46
N ILE A 656 16.19 -11.96 12.49
CA ILE A 656 17.40 -12.33 11.74
C ILE A 656 18.59 -11.60 12.33
N ARG A 657 19.69 -12.33 12.58
CA ARG A 657 20.99 -11.75 12.91
C ARG A 657 22.06 -12.29 11.98
N VAL A 658 22.78 -11.38 11.34
CA VAL A 658 23.88 -11.68 10.42
C VAL A 658 25.18 -11.15 11.00
N ILE A 659 26.21 -11.98 11.02
CA ILE A 659 27.57 -11.63 11.46
C ILE A 659 28.55 -11.95 10.33
N TYR A 660 29.47 -11.04 10.03
CA TYR A 660 30.57 -11.29 9.08
C TYR A 660 31.77 -10.41 9.41
N THR A 661 32.95 -10.78 8.93
CA THR A 661 34.20 -10.02 9.09
C THR A 661 34.81 -9.72 7.74
N ASP A 662 35.35 -8.52 7.56
CA ASP A 662 36.06 -8.13 6.33
C ASP A 662 37.52 -8.63 6.32
N ASN A 663 38.19 -8.49 5.18
CA ASN A 663 39.57 -8.91 4.96
C ASN A 663 40.59 -7.75 4.97
N GLY A 664 40.21 -6.60 5.53
CA GLY A 664 41.08 -5.43 5.61
C GLY A 664 42.31 -5.65 6.49
N GLY A 665 43.30 -4.75 6.41
CA GLY A 665 44.51 -4.81 7.25
C GLY A 665 44.24 -4.72 8.76
N SER A 666 43.06 -4.24 9.15
CA SER A 666 42.50 -4.35 10.51
C SER A 666 41.06 -4.87 10.40
N PRO A 667 40.86 -6.21 10.37
CA PRO A 667 39.56 -6.82 10.18
C PRO A 667 38.54 -6.34 11.20
N THR A 668 37.32 -6.10 10.75
CA THR A 668 36.20 -5.63 11.56
C THR A 668 35.03 -6.59 11.39
N THR A 669 34.53 -7.09 12.51
CA THR A 669 33.30 -7.89 12.55
C THR A 669 32.10 -6.96 12.61
N THR A 670 31.19 -7.10 11.66
CA THR A 670 29.92 -6.39 11.59
C THR A 670 28.80 -7.32 12.01
N THR A 671 27.88 -6.83 12.85
CA THR A 671 26.63 -7.53 13.20
C THR A 671 25.45 -6.68 12.79
N ASN A 672 24.52 -7.27 12.03
CA ASN A 672 23.26 -6.65 11.64
C ASN A 672 22.11 -7.46 12.23
N THR A 673 21.05 -6.80 12.67
CA THR A 673 19.86 -7.45 13.22
C THR A 673 18.61 -6.74 12.75
N TRP A 674 17.63 -7.50 12.27
CA TRP A 674 16.31 -6.99 11.92
C TRP A 674 15.25 -8.06 12.16
N GLN A 675 13.99 -7.66 11.99
CA GLN A 675 12.85 -8.54 12.21
C GLN A 675 11.84 -8.43 11.08
N PHE A 676 11.01 -9.46 10.95
CA PHE A 676 9.86 -9.49 10.05
C PHE A 676 8.74 -10.32 10.68
N THR A 677 7.51 -10.08 10.26
CA THR A 677 6.32 -10.81 10.74
C THR A 677 5.74 -11.67 9.62
N THR A 678 5.55 -12.94 9.91
CA THR A 678 4.92 -13.91 8.98
C THR A 678 3.42 -13.68 8.80
N LEU A 679 2.84 -14.24 7.74
CA LEU A 679 1.40 -14.21 7.48
C LEU A 679 0.59 -14.72 8.68
N ASN A 680 -0.54 -14.06 8.93
CA ASN A 680 -1.54 -14.52 9.90
C ASN A 680 -2.48 -15.54 9.24
N VAL A 681 -2.05 -16.81 9.28
CA VAL A 681 -2.77 -17.95 8.69
C VAL A 681 -2.84 -19.09 9.68
N THR A 682 -3.83 -19.96 9.50
CA THR A 682 -3.91 -21.22 10.25
C THR A 682 -3.09 -22.29 9.53
N VAL A 683 -2.22 -22.97 10.27
CA VAL A 683 -1.48 -24.14 9.80
C VAL A 683 -2.11 -25.39 10.41
N ILE A 684 -2.52 -26.32 9.56
CA ILE A 684 -3.20 -27.55 9.97
C ILE A 684 -2.19 -28.69 9.96
N THR A 685 -2.08 -29.41 11.08
CA THR A 685 -1.22 -30.60 11.15
C THR A 685 -2.05 -31.84 10.88
N LEU A 686 -1.68 -32.63 9.88
CA LEU A 686 -2.38 -33.89 9.60
C LEU A 686 -2.07 -34.93 10.69
N PRO A 687 -3.07 -35.68 11.19
CA PRO A 687 -2.85 -36.68 12.22
C PRO A 687 -1.93 -37.80 11.71
N PRO A 688 -0.82 -38.12 12.41
CA PRO A 688 0.06 -39.21 12.00
C PRO A 688 -0.63 -40.58 11.95
N ALA A 689 -1.72 -40.76 12.70
CA ALA A 689 -2.49 -42.02 12.75
C ALA A 689 -3.26 -42.32 11.45
N ASP A 690 -3.53 -41.30 10.64
CA ASP A 690 -4.26 -41.45 9.38
C ASP A 690 -3.35 -41.82 8.20
N ALA A 691 -2.01 -41.72 8.39
CA ALA A 691 -1.02 -42.07 7.39
C ALA A 691 -1.02 -43.58 7.09
N GLN A 692 -1.57 -43.96 5.94
CA GLN A 692 -1.53 -45.35 5.46
C GLN A 692 -0.18 -45.67 4.80
N PRO A 693 0.25 -46.96 4.80
CA PRO A 693 1.47 -47.36 4.11
C PRO A 693 1.46 -46.98 2.63
N ILE A 694 2.56 -46.43 2.13
CA ILE A 694 2.71 -46.13 0.70
C ILE A 694 2.54 -47.42 -0.11
N GLY A 695 1.66 -47.40 -1.10
CA GLY A 695 1.32 -48.56 -1.93
C GLY A 695 0.12 -49.39 -1.46
N SER A 696 -0.51 -49.05 -0.33
CA SER A 696 -1.72 -49.74 0.14
C SER A 696 -2.97 -49.46 -0.72
N VAL A 697 -2.94 -48.40 -1.52
CA VAL A 697 -3.96 -48.04 -2.51
C VAL A 697 -3.24 -47.80 -3.84
N PRO A 698 -3.39 -48.68 -4.84
CA PRO A 698 -2.52 -48.65 -6.04
C PRO A 698 -3.10 -47.85 -7.21
N THR A 699 -4.40 -47.56 -7.23
CA THR A 699 -5.09 -46.95 -8.37
C THR A 699 -4.81 -45.44 -8.43
N PRO A 700 -4.12 -44.90 -9.45
CA PRO A 700 -3.86 -43.46 -9.55
C PRO A 700 -5.14 -42.67 -9.81
N GLY A 701 -5.22 -41.45 -9.28
CA GLY A 701 -6.29 -40.50 -9.55
C GLY A 701 -7.29 -40.29 -8.40
N PHE A 702 -8.53 -39.99 -8.76
CA PHE A 702 -9.61 -39.58 -7.85
C PHE A 702 -10.89 -40.36 -8.14
N ALA A 703 -11.59 -40.74 -7.07
CA ALA A 703 -12.93 -41.34 -7.16
C ALA A 703 -13.99 -40.25 -6.99
N LEU A 704 -14.66 -39.88 -8.09
CA LEU A 704 -15.65 -38.81 -8.10
C LEU A 704 -17.08 -39.32 -7.94
N ARG A 705 -17.90 -38.58 -7.18
CA ARG A 705 -19.36 -38.68 -7.19
C ARG A 705 -19.96 -37.36 -7.62
N ILE A 706 -20.82 -37.38 -8.62
CA ILE A 706 -21.35 -36.16 -9.26
C ILE A 706 -22.87 -36.20 -9.25
N TYR A 707 -23.48 -35.08 -8.87
CA TYR A 707 -24.91 -34.88 -8.87
C TYR A 707 -25.25 -33.58 -9.59
N LYS A 708 -26.11 -33.65 -10.59
CA LYS A 708 -26.63 -32.49 -11.32
C LYS A 708 -28.13 -32.39 -11.10
N VAL A 709 -28.60 -31.32 -10.48
CA VAL A 709 -30.03 -31.01 -10.39
C VAL A 709 -30.44 -30.16 -11.59
N GLU A 710 -31.72 -30.17 -11.96
CA GLU A 710 -32.27 -29.29 -13.00
C GLU A 710 -31.93 -27.81 -12.77
N ASP A 711 -31.67 -27.07 -13.85
CA ASP A 711 -31.23 -25.66 -13.77
C ASP A 711 -32.30 -24.72 -13.20
N ALA A 712 -33.57 -25.13 -13.28
CA ALA A 712 -34.71 -24.39 -12.73
C ALA A 712 -34.89 -24.57 -11.21
N ALA A 713 -34.19 -25.53 -10.59
CA ALA A 713 -34.25 -25.73 -9.14
C ALA A 713 -33.57 -24.58 -8.39
N PRO A 714 -33.93 -24.35 -7.10
CA PRO A 714 -33.21 -23.39 -6.27
C PRO A 714 -31.70 -23.66 -6.27
N PRO A 715 -30.83 -22.64 -6.25
CA PRO A 715 -29.40 -22.83 -6.39
C PRO A 715 -28.77 -23.77 -5.35
N THR A 716 -27.83 -24.62 -5.74
CA THR A 716 -26.91 -25.33 -4.83
C THR A 716 -25.90 -24.35 -4.24
N ALA A 717 -26.36 -23.44 -3.38
CA ALA A 717 -25.55 -22.33 -2.88
C ALA A 717 -24.80 -22.63 -1.56
N THR A 718 -24.96 -23.83 -0.99
CA THR A 718 -24.36 -24.19 0.30
C THR A 718 -23.77 -25.60 0.30
N ILE A 719 -22.77 -25.82 1.15
CA ILE A 719 -22.20 -27.14 1.47
C ILE A 719 -23.31 -28.11 1.89
N ALA A 720 -24.25 -27.67 2.73
CA ALA A 720 -25.34 -28.51 3.19
C ALA A 720 -26.24 -28.99 2.04
N ASN A 721 -26.53 -28.14 1.06
CA ASN A 721 -27.30 -28.54 -0.12
C ASN A 721 -26.52 -29.51 -1.00
N ALA A 722 -25.23 -29.25 -1.23
CA ALA A 722 -24.37 -30.13 -2.01
C ALA A 722 -24.24 -31.52 -1.39
N GLU A 723 -24.08 -31.59 -0.06
CA GLU A 723 -24.09 -32.86 0.70
C GLU A 723 -25.43 -33.58 0.54
N ALA A 724 -26.56 -32.86 0.66
CA ALA A 724 -27.89 -33.42 0.51
C ALA A 724 -28.18 -33.91 -0.93
N GLU A 725 -27.58 -33.29 -1.95
CA GLU A 725 -27.65 -33.76 -3.34
C GLU A 725 -26.86 -35.05 -3.51
N LEU A 726 -25.60 -35.07 -3.08
CA LEU A 726 -24.74 -36.26 -3.16
C LEU A 726 -25.29 -37.46 -2.37
N SER A 727 -26.14 -37.22 -1.35
CA SER A 727 -26.87 -38.26 -0.63
C SER A 727 -28.28 -38.56 -1.16
N GLY A 728 -28.75 -37.87 -2.20
CA GLY A 728 -30.08 -38.08 -2.79
C GLY A 728 -31.24 -37.66 -1.88
N THR A 729 -30.99 -36.77 -0.92
CA THR A 729 -31.97 -36.34 0.10
C THR A 729 -32.46 -34.91 -0.08
N ARG A 730 -31.90 -34.14 -1.01
CA ARG A 730 -32.35 -32.77 -1.29
C ARG A 730 -33.77 -32.79 -1.89
N THR A 731 -34.75 -32.36 -1.11
CA THR A 731 -36.17 -32.43 -1.49
C THR A 731 -36.62 -31.22 -2.29
N ASN A 732 -37.44 -31.45 -3.32
CA ASN A 732 -38.20 -30.42 -4.00
C ASN A 732 -39.42 -30.04 -3.16
N THR A 733 -39.50 -28.78 -2.72
CA THR A 733 -40.58 -28.30 -1.84
C THR A 733 -41.96 -28.30 -2.50
N ILE A 734 -42.03 -28.39 -3.83
CA ILE A 734 -43.29 -28.43 -4.60
C ILE A 734 -43.83 -29.85 -4.69
N THR A 735 -42.96 -30.83 -4.99
CA THR A 735 -43.38 -32.23 -5.19
C THR A 735 -43.27 -33.08 -3.91
N SER A 736 -42.54 -32.61 -2.90
CA SER A 736 -42.15 -33.36 -1.69
C SER A 736 -41.30 -34.61 -1.97
N GLU A 737 -40.76 -34.73 -3.18
CA GLU A 737 -39.85 -35.81 -3.59
C GLU A 737 -38.41 -35.29 -3.71
N PRO A 738 -37.38 -36.14 -3.56
CA PRO A 738 -36.00 -35.75 -3.84
C PRO A 738 -35.82 -35.28 -5.29
N TYR A 739 -34.96 -34.29 -5.52
CA TYR A 739 -34.53 -33.94 -6.87
C TYR A 739 -33.77 -35.11 -7.49
N LEU A 740 -34.07 -35.46 -8.75
CA LEU A 740 -33.31 -36.47 -9.48
C LEU A 740 -31.95 -35.91 -9.94
N ASN A 741 -30.94 -36.77 -9.99
CA ASN A 741 -29.69 -36.53 -10.68
C ASN A 741 -29.93 -36.64 -12.20
N LEU A 742 -29.72 -35.56 -12.94
CA LEU A 742 -29.92 -35.54 -14.39
C LEU A 742 -28.95 -36.44 -15.17
N ILE A 743 -27.83 -36.84 -14.55
CA ILE A 743 -26.85 -37.73 -15.18
C ILE A 743 -27.40 -39.16 -15.29
N SER A 744 -28.00 -39.68 -14.21
CA SER A 744 -28.50 -41.06 -14.11
C SER A 744 -30.02 -41.18 -14.27
N GLY A 745 -30.77 -40.12 -14.01
CA GLY A 745 -32.24 -40.12 -13.97
C GLY A 745 -32.83 -40.70 -12.68
N ASP A 746 -32.03 -40.87 -11.62
CA ASP A 746 -32.43 -41.40 -10.31
C ASP A 746 -31.93 -40.50 -9.16
N THR A 747 -32.07 -40.92 -7.91
CA THR A 747 -31.60 -40.16 -6.73
C THR A 747 -30.16 -40.51 -6.31
N ILE A 748 -29.38 -41.14 -7.20
CA ILE A 748 -28.05 -41.65 -6.90
C ILE A 748 -26.98 -40.78 -7.57
N ALA A 749 -25.97 -40.36 -6.81
CA ALA A 749 -24.81 -39.67 -7.37
C ALA A 749 -24.04 -40.59 -8.32
N SER A 750 -23.72 -40.08 -9.52
CA SER A 750 -23.04 -40.85 -10.55
C SER A 750 -21.54 -40.94 -10.26
N ALA A 751 -20.99 -42.15 -10.32
CA ALA A 751 -19.56 -42.41 -10.08
C ALA A 751 -18.73 -42.15 -11.35
N TYR A 752 -17.56 -41.54 -11.19
CA TYR A 752 -16.59 -41.33 -12.27
C TYR A 752 -15.15 -41.49 -11.76
N SER A 753 -14.31 -42.20 -12.51
CA SER A 753 -12.89 -42.36 -12.19
C SER A 753 -12.06 -41.33 -12.95
N GLU A 754 -11.61 -40.29 -12.25
CA GLU A 754 -10.66 -39.31 -12.82
C GLU A 754 -9.25 -39.84 -12.64
N THR A 755 -8.51 -40.04 -13.73
CA THR A 755 -7.15 -40.59 -13.68
C THR A 755 -6.04 -39.54 -13.73
N ASN A 756 -6.38 -38.29 -14.09
CA ASN A 756 -5.44 -37.19 -14.26
C ASN A 756 -5.54 -36.19 -13.11
N VAL A 757 -6.21 -35.06 -13.30
CA VAL A 757 -6.18 -33.89 -12.41
C VAL A 757 -7.58 -33.31 -12.24
N ILE A 758 -7.85 -32.68 -11.09
CA ILE A 758 -9.06 -31.87 -10.92
C ILE A 758 -8.76 -30.48 -11.45
N ASN A 759 -9.15 -30.23 -12.70
CA ASN A 759 -8.97 -28.97 -13.41
C ASN A 759 -10.09 -28.80 -14.46
N TYR A 760 -11.30 -28.51 -13.98
CA TYR A 760 -12.53 -28.56 -14.78
C TYR A 760 -13.11 -27.20 -15.09
N ASP A 761 -13.82 -27.10 -16.21
CA ASP A 761 -14.69 -25.98 -16.59
C ASP A 761 -15.98 -26.48 -17.26
N ILE A 762 -17.14 -25.90 -16.88
CA ILE A 762 -18.46 -26.33 -17.37
C ILE A 762 -18.70 -26.00 -18.85
N THR A 763 -17.90 -25.11 -19.44
CA THR A 763 -18.05 -24.68 -20.84
C THR A 763 -17.28 -25.56 -21.82
N GLY A 764 -16.36 -26.39 -21.33
CA GLY A 764 -15.44 -27.18 -22.15
C GLY A 764 -14.48 -26.37 -23.02
N LEU A 765 -14.45 -25.04 -22.86
CA LEU A 765 -13.53 -24.15 -23.55
C LEU A 765 -12.20 -24.04 -22.77
N PRO A 766 -11.07 -23.71 -23.43
CA PRO A 766 -9.80 -23.44 -22.76
C PRO A 766 -9.86 -22.08 -22.03
N THR A 767 -10.58 -22.04 -20.92
CA THR A 767 -10.79 -20.87 -20.04
C THR A 767 -9.75 -20.81 -18.91
N GLY A 768 -8.53 -21.28 -19.20
CA GLY A 768 -7.44 -21.39 -18.23
C GLY A 768 -7.08 -20.08 -17.54
N THR A 769 -6.51 -20.19 -16.34
CA THR A 769 -5.85 -19.05 -15.68
C THR A 769 -4.40 -18.95 -16.18
N PRO A 770 -3.68 -17.85 -15.91
CA PRO A 770 -2.26 -17.75 -16.30
C PRO A 770 -1.38 -18.90 -15.78
N ALA A 771 -1.78 -19.54 -14.67
CA ALA A 771 -1.09 -20.70 -14.12
C ALA A 771 -1.38 -22.01 -14.88
N PHE A 772 -2.63 -22.20 -15.32
CA PHE A 772 -3.08 -23.42 -16.00
C PHE A 772 -3.93 -23.03 -17.21
N PRO A 773 -3.33 -22.93 -18.41
CA PRO A 773 -3.97 -22.37 -19.60
C PRO A 773 -5.08 -23.26 -20.21
N TYR A 774 -5.15 -24.53 -19.81
CA TYR A 774 -6.12 -25.50 -20.32
C TYR A 774 -6.87 -26.13 -19.16
N LYS A 775 -8.19 -26.31 -19.35
CA LYS A 775 -9.09 -27.01 -18.42
C LYS A 775 -9.83 -28.10 -19.19
N SER A 776 -10.15 -29.18 -18.50
CA SER A 776 -10.98 -30.26 -19.02
C SER A 776 -12.47 -29.93 -18.87
N GLU A 777 -13.32 -30.53 -19.70
CA GLU A 777 -14.77 -30.46 -19.50
C GLU A 777 -15.15 -31.13 -18.16
N TYR A 778 -16.29 -30.74 -17.57
CA TYR A 778 -16.80 -31.45 -16.40
C TYR A 778 -17.14 -32.90 -16.74
N PRO A 779 -16.69 -33.88 -15.93
CA PRO A 779 -17.01 -35.27 -16.17
C PRO A 779 -18.51 -35.53 -16.07
N LEU A 780 -19.04 -36.32 -17.02
CA LEU A 780 -20.45 -36.73 -17.13
C LEU A 780 -21.47 -35.61 -17.39
N ILE A 781 -21.04 -34.35 -17.51
CA ILE A 781 -21.90 -33.20 -17.78
C ILE A 781 -21.52 -32.64 -19.14
N ALA A 782 -22.45 -32.63 -20.09
CA ALA A 782 -22.19 -32.09 -21.42
C ALA A 782 -21.87 -30.59 -21.34
N ALA A 783 -20.86 -30.14 -22.07
CA ALA A 783 -20.49 -28.74 -22.19
C ALA A 783 -21.59 -27.93 -22.91
N ALA A 784 -22.51 -27.36 -22.13
CA ALA A 784 -23.65 -26.59 -22.60
C ALA A 784 -24.00 -25.46 -21.60
N ASN A 785 -24.74 -24.46 -22.07
CA ASN A 785 -25.21 -23.35 -21.23
C ASN A 785 -26.76 -23.37 -21.20
N PRO A 786 -27.41 -23.32 -20.02
CA PRO A 786 -26.83 -23.26 -18.65
C PRO A 786 -26.45 -24.63 -18.09
N ASN A 787 -25.46 -24.65 -17.20
CA ASN A 787 -25.06 -25.80 -16.38
C ASN A 787 -24.96 -25.32 -14.92
N ASN A 788 -26.11 -25.26 -14.23
CA ASN A 788 -26.23 -24.83 -12.84
C ASN A 788 -26.41 -26.04 -11.88
N ASN A 789 -26.30 -25.85 -10.57
CA ASN A 789 -26.66 -26.87 -9.57
C ASN A 789 -25.89 -28.19 -9.70
N ILE A 790 -24.56 -28.11 -9.63
CA ILE A 790 -23.67 -29.27 -9.66
C ILE A 790 -23.09 -29.46 -8.26
N ALA A 791 -23.16 -30.67 -7.72
CA ALA A 791 -22.38 -31.09 -6.57
C ALA A 791 -21.38 -32.17 -7.01
N LEU A 792 -20.12 -32.01 -6.61
CA LEU A 792 -19.03 -32.94 -6.88
C LEU A 792 -18.33 -33.29 -5.58
N GLU A 793 -18.20 -34.57 -5.31
CA GLU A 793 -17.26 -35.09 -4.32
C GLU A 793 -16.11 -35.78 -5.03
N SER A 794 -14.90 -35.54 -4.56
CA SER A 794 -13.70 -36.28 -4.92
C SER A 794 -13.11 -36.94 -3.68
N LEU A 795 -13.00 -38.25 -3.71
CA LEU A 795 -12.29 -39.05 -2.71
C LEU A 795 -10.92 -39.44 -3.25
N MET A 796 -9.89 -39.30 -2.42
CA MET A 796 -8.50 -39.53 -2.82
C MET A 796 -7.62 -39.86 -1.63
N TYR A 797 -6.49 -40.51 -1.88
CA TYR A 797 -5.36 -40.59 -0.98
C TYR A 797 -4.22 -39.77 -1.54
N LEU A 798 -3.72 -38.78 -0.80
CA LEU A 798 -2.56 -38.00 -1.20
C LEU A 798 -1.29 -38.63 -0.62
N GLN A 799 -0.29 -38.89 -1.47
CA GLN A 799 1.03 -39.34 -1.03
C GLN A 799 1.85 -38.16 -0.54
N LEU A 800 1.99 -38.04 0.78
CA LEU A 800 2.70 -36.95 1.43
C LEU A 800 3.90 -37.48 2.21
N THR A 801 4.98 -36.71 2.20
CA THR A 801 6.17 -36.93 3.03
C THR A 801 6.15 -35.96 4.20
N ASN A 802 6.94 -36.22 5.23
CA ASN A 802 7.15 -35.27 6.32
C ASN A 802 7.63 -33.94 5.72
N GLY A 803 6.91 -32.86 6.02
CA GLY A 803 7.16 -31.54 5.44
C GLY A 803 5.97 -30.59 5.50
N SER A 804 6.15 -29.44 4.86
CA SER A 804 5.19 -28.35 4.78
C SER A 804 4.60 -28.26 3.37
N TYR A 805 3.28 -28.13 3.28
CA TYR A 805 2.50 -28.12 2.05
C TYR A 805 1.55 -26.95 2.00
N ILE A 806 1.41 -26.35 0.81
CA ILE A 806 0.42 -25.31 0.56
C ILE A 806 -0.54 -25.84 -0.50
N PHE A 807 -1.74 -26.20 -0.09
CA PHE A 807 -2.80 -26.58 -1.01
C PHE A 807 -3.60 -25.35 -1.41
N VAL A 808 -4.09 -25.35 -2.65
CA VAL A 808 -4.89 -24.27 -3.18
C VAL A 808 -6.09 -24.84 -3.91
N MET A 809 -7.26 -24.29 -3.59
CA MET A 809 -8.51 -24.57 -4.29
C MET A 809 -8.99 -23.29 -4.97
N ARG A 810 -8.98 -23.29 -6.31
CA ARG A 810 -9.68 -22.28 -7.10
C ARG A 810 -11.03 -22.87 -7.51
N SER A 811 -12.11 -22.29 -7.02
CA SER A 811 -13.46 -22.78 -7.26
C SER A 811 -14.38 -21.63 -7.66
N ASP A 812 -15.25 -21.88 -8.64
CA ASP A 812 -16.46 -21.10 -8.85
C ASP A 812 -17.53 -21.63 -7.90
N ASP A 813 -17.99 -20.81 -6.97
CA ASP A 813 -18.74 -21.15 -5.76
C ASP A 813 -17.95 -21.98 -4.72
N GLY A 814 -18.63 -22.85 -3.98
CA GLY A 814 -18.15 -23.38 -2.71
C GLY A 814 -17.36 -24.67 -2.79
N PHE A 815 -16.56 -24.91 -1.74
CA PHE A 815 -15.84 -26.16 -1.57
C PHE A 815 -15.60 -26.47 -0.09
N LYS A 816 -15.31 -27.73 0.21
CA LYS A 816 -14.80 -28.19 1.49
C LYS A 816 -13.76 -29.27 1.28
N LEU A 817 -12.52 -29.01 1.69
CA LEU A 817 -11.45 -30.00 1.72
C LEU A 817 -11.31 -30.54 3.15
N THR A 818 -11.37 -31.85 3.28
CA THR A 818 -11.22 -32.57 4.55
C THR A 818 -10.21 -33.71 4.42
N GLU A 819 -9.61 -34.08 5.55
CA GLU A 819 -8.71 -35.21 5.71
C GLU A 819 -9.27 -36.17 6.77
N GLY A 820 -9.00 -37.47 6.62
CA GLY A 820 -9.35 -38.49 7.60
C GLY A 820 -10.38 -39.51 7.10
N PRO A 821 -10.53 -40.64 7.80
CA PRO A 821 -11.62 -41.59 7.54
C PRO A 821 -12.98 -40.98 7.91
N ALA A 822 -14.06 -41.52 7.33
CA ALA A 822 -15.42 -40.95 7.38
C ALA A 822 -15.99 -40.58 8.77
N SER A 823 -15.38 -41.05 9.86
CA SER A 823 -15.75 -40.78 11.25
C SER A 823 -14.85 -39.77 11.99
N THR A 824 -13.75 -39.28 11.40
CA THR A 824 -12.78 -38.36 12.03
C THR A 824 -12.36 -37.19 11.13
N ASN A 825 -13.18 -36.85 10.12
CA ASN A 825 -12.87 -35.84 9.11
C ASN A 825 -12.43 -34.47 9.69
N LEU A 826 -11.13 -34.18 9.60
CA LEU A 826 -10.51 -32.88 9.86
C LEU A 826 -10.77 -31.94 8.68
N THR A 827 -11.27 -30.73 8.92
CA THR A 827 -11.43 -29.73 7.84
C THR A 827 -10.12 -29.00 7.58
N ILE A 828 -9.59 -29.10 6.37
CA ILE A 828 -8.37 -28.40 5.91
C ILE A 828 -8.72 -26.99 5.41
N GLY A 829 -9.80 -26.86 4.65
CA GLY A 829 -10.23 -25.57 4.12
C GLY A 829 -11.66 -25.62 3.61
N THR A 830 -12.32 -24.47 3.64
CA THR A 830 -13.74 -24.37 3.29
C THR A 830 -14.06 -22.98 2.75
N PHE A 831 -15.00 -22.94 1.80
CA PHE A 831 -15.71 -21.73 1.41
C PHE A 831 -17.16 -22.13 1.14
N ASP A 832 -18.10 -21.50 1.84
CA ASP A 832 -19.54 -21.81 1.79
C ASP A 832 -20.31 -20.58 1.33
N GLY A 833 -20.52 -20.47 0.02
CA GLY A 833 -21.25 -19.39 -0.61
C GLY A 833 -20.98 -19.35 -2.11
N GLY A 834 -21.57 -18.36 -2.78
CA GLY A 834 -21.29 -18.09 -4.19
C GLY A 834 -20.04 -17.23 -4.38
N ARG A 835 -19.18 -17.57 -5.35
CA ARG A 835 -18.02 -16.75 -5.72
C ARG A 835 -17.59 -17.00 -7.16
N GLY A 836 -16.96 -15.99 -7.76
CA GLY A 836 -16.19 -16.17 -8.99
C GLY A 836 -14.85 -16.89 -8.73
N ASN A 837 -14.26 -17.46 -9.77
CA ASN A 837 -12.94 -18.10 -9.71
C ASN A 837 -11.73 -17.15 -9.53
N GLY A 838 -11.95 -15.84 -9.47
CA GLY A 838 -10.90 -14.82 -9.43
C GLY A 838 -10.07 -14.81 -8.14
N THR A 839 -10.53 -15.45 -7.06
CA THR A 839 -9.80 -15.51 -5.78
C THR A 839 -9.73 -16.95 -5.25
N PRO A 840 -8.56 -17.61 -5.34
CA PRO A 840 -8.38 -18.96 -4.80
C PRO A 840 -8.30 -18.98 -3.27
N SER A 841 -8.64 -20.11 -2.66
CA SER A 841 -8.45 -20.37 -1.22
C SER A 841 -7.15 -21.13 -0.99
N THR A 842 -6.26 -20.58 -0.15
CA THR A 842 -4.95 -21.16 0.18
C THR A 842 -4.99 -21.80 1.57
N MET A 843 -4.44 -23.00 1.69
CA MET A 843 -4.47 -23.83 2.90
C MET A 843 -3.06 -24.31 3.23
N TYR A 844 -2.65 -24.13 4.49
CA TYR A 844 -1.29 -24.47 4.95
C TYR A 844 -1.34 -25.75 5.78
N VAL A 845 -0.57 -26.75 5.38
CA VAL A 845 -0.60 -28.09 5.98
C VAL A 845 0.80 -28.53 6.39
N THR A 846 0.92 -29.09 7.59
CA THR A 846 2.13 -29.75 8.07
C THR A 846 1.89 -31.24 8.17
N VAL A 847 2.82 -32.03 7.65
CA VAL A 847 2.80 -33.49 7.66
C VAL A 847 3.96 -33.98 8.49
N LEU A 848 3.70 -34.83 9.49
CA LEU A 848 4.73 -35.33 10.41
C LEU A 848 5.20 -36.74 10.07
N THR A 849 4.48 -37.48 9.24
CA THR A 849 4.78 -38.88 8.91
C THR A 849 4.55 -39.12 7.43
N ASN A 850 5.46 -39.85 6.78
CA ASN A 850 5.31 -40.22 5.37
C ASN A 850 4.15 -41.20 5.23
N GLY A 851 3.24 -41.00 4.27
CA GLY A 851 2.15 -41.92 4.04
C GLY A 851 1.15 -41.48 2.98
N LEU A 852 0.13 -42.32 2.79
CA LEU A 852 -1.07 -42.02 2.02
C LEU A 852 -2.14 -41.49 2.98
N TYR A 853 -2.52 -40.23 2.80
CA TYR A 853 -3.52 -39.57 3.65
C TYR A 853 -4.89 -39.54 2.96
N PRO A 854 -5.94 -40.10 3.56
CA PRO A 854 -7.30 -40.06 3.00
C PRO A 854 -7.83 -38.62 3.02
N MET A 855 -8.31 -38.16 1.87
CA MET A 855 -8.78 -36.80 1.65
C MET A 855 -10.11 -36.84 0.92
N ARG A 856 -10.92 -35.82 1.18
CA ARG A 856 -12.20 -35.60 0.51
C ARG A 856 -12.33 -34.13 0.14
N LEU A 857 -12.56 -33.86 -1.14
CA LEU A 857 -12.89 -32.55 -1.66
C LEU A 857 -14.36 -32.56 -2.08
N LEU A 858 -15.18 -31.78 -1.39
CA LEU A 858 -16.51 -31.39 -1.86
C LEU A 858 -16.38 -30.08 -2.64
N TYR A 859 -17.04 -29.99 -3.78
CA TYR A 859 -17.21 -28.80 -4.58
C TYR A 859 -18.67 -28.68 -4.98
N TYR A 860 -19.18 -27.45 -5.10
CA TYR A 860 -20.46 -27.23 -5.75
C TYR A 860 -20.46 -25.97 -6.59
N GLN A 861 -21.34 -25.97 -7.59
CA GLN A 861 -21.66 -24.85 -8.45
C GLN A 861 -23.16 -24.55 -8.33
N ALA A 862 -23.48 -23.28 -8.11
CA ALA A 862 -24.83 -22.79 -7.88
C ALA A 862 -25.40 -22.12 -9.14
N GLY A 863 -24.60 -21.36 -9.90
CA GLY A 863 -25.03 -20.80 -11.18
C GLY A 863 -24.02 -19.97 -11.96
N SER A 864 -24.37 -19.65 -13.21
CA SER A 864 -23.58 -18.85 -14.17
C SER A 864 -22.34 -19.55 -14.74
N GLY A 865 -21.22 -19.46 -14.03
CA GLY A 865 -19.96 -20.11 -14.41
C GLY A 865 -19.80 -21.46 -13.71
N GLY A 866 -18.65 -22.11 -13.87
CA GLY A 866 -18.39 -23.33 -13.12
C GLY A 866 -16.99 -23.86 -13.38
N ASN A 867 -16.12 -23.82 -12.37
CA ASN A 867 -14.78 -24.40 -12.47
C ASN A 867 -14.25 -24.85 -11.12
N ALA A 868 -13.34 -25.82 -11.17
CA ALA A 868 -12.64 -26.34 -10.01
C ALA A 868 -11.19 -26.68 -10.40
N GLU A 869 -10.23 -26.14 -9.66
CA GLU A 869 -8.80 -26.44 -9.80
C GLU A 869 -8.23 -26.77 -8.42
N PHE A 870 -7.63 -27.95 -8.30
CA PHE A 870 -6.97 -28.39 -7.08
C PHE A 870 -5.47 -28.60 -7.33
N TYR A 871 -4.65 -27.77 -6.69
CA TYR A 871 -3.21 -27.74 -6.89
C TYR A 871 -2.45 -27.48 -5.58
N ALA A 872 -1.15 -27.69 -5.59
CA ALA A 872 -0.25 -27.28 -4.52
C ALA A 872 0.74 -26.22 -5.02
N LEU A 873 1.28 -25.40 -4.11
CA LEU A 873 2.42 -24.56 -4.40
C LEU A 873 3.71 -25.30 -4.03
N HIS A 874 4.64 -25.39 -4.97
CA HIS A 874 6.00 -25.85 -4.75
C HIS A 874 6.95 -24.68 -5.02
N ASN A 875 7.55 -24.11 -3.96
CA ASN A 875 8.38 -22.90 -4.03
C ASN A 875 7.69 -21.76 -4.81
N GLY A 876 6.41 -21.52 -4.52
CA GLY A 876 5.59 -20.51 -5.18
C GLY A 876 5.07 -20.88 -6.58
N THR A 877 5.54 -21.98 -7.17
CA THR A 877 5.03 -22.47 -8.47
C THR A 877 3.79 -23.33 -8.26
N PRO A 878 2.65 -23.01 -8.90
CA PRO A 878 1.45 -23.83 -8.83
C PRO A 878 1.61 -25.13 -9.65
N ILE A 879 1.29 -26.26 -9.04
CA ILE A 879 1.37 -27.59 -9.65
C ILE A 879 0.10 -28.36 -9.34
N LEU A 880 -0.64 -28.78 -10.37
CA LEU A 880 -1.86 -29.59 -10.23
C LEU A 880 -1.55 -30.89 -9.48
N ILE A 881 -2.48 -31.29 -8.61
CA ILE A 881 -2.37 -32.57 -7.89
C ILE A 881 -2.58 -33.71 -8.88
N ASN A 882 -1.71 -34.73 -8.82
CA ASN A 882 -1.68 -35.91 -9.68
C ASN A 882 -1.34 -35.64 -11.16
N ASP A 883 -0.70 -34.51 -11.46
CA ASP A 883 -0.15 -34.24 -12.78
C ASP A 883 1.05 -35.14 -13.07
N SER A 884 0.81 -36.18 -13.87
CA SER A 884 1.82 -37.17 -14.26
C SER A 884 2.97 -36.60 -15.10
N THR A 885 2.82 -35.41 -15.67
CA THR A 885 3.87 -34.75 -16.46
C THR A 885 4.86 -33.96 -15.59
N ASN A 886 4.51 -33.70 -14.33
CA ASN A 886 5.31 -32.92 -13.40
C ASN A 886 5.85 -33.79 -12.26
N ALA A 887 7.18 -33.96 -12.21
CA ALA A 887 7.84 -34.78 -11.20
C ALA A 887 7.67 -34.28 -9.74
N ASN A 888 7.35 -32.99 -9.56
CA ASN A 888 7.09 -32.38 -8.25
C ASN A 888 5.60 -32.42 -7.86
N SER A 889 4.73 -32.98 -8.70
CA SER A 889 3.31 -33.13 -8.38
C SER A 889 3.11 -34.12 -7.22
N ILE A 890 2.20 -33.76 -6.31
CA ILE A 890 1.72 -34.67 -5.27
C ILE A 890 0.85 -35.72 -5.93
N LYS A 891 1.18 -36.99 -5.74
CA LYS A 891 0.42 -38.12 -6.32
C LYS A 891 -0.88 -38.32 -5.57
N ALA A 892 -1.95 -38.60 -6.30
CA ALA A 892 -3.25 -38.98 -5.74
C ALA A 892 -3.59 -40.42 -6.13
N PHE A 893 -4.26 -41.14 -5.24
CA PHE A 893 -4.74 -42.49 -5.46
C PHE A 893 -6.22 -42.61 -5.11
N ALA A 894 -7.01 -43.20 -6.01
CA ALA A 894 -8.45 -43.32 -5.86
C ALA A 894 -8.80 -44.51 -4.93
N PRO A 895 -9.66 -44.32 -3.90
CA PRO A 895 -10.29 -45.44 -3.22
C PRO A 895 -11.28 -46.17 -4.16
N ALA A 896 -11.63 -47.41 -3.79
CA ALA A 896 -12.81 -48.06 -4.32
C ALA A 896 -14.07 -47.24 -3.98
N PHE A 897 -15.07 -47.23 -4.87
CA PHE A 897 -16.33 -46.55 -4.58
C PHE A 897 -17.08 -47.26 -3.44
N ALA A 898 -17.88 -46.51 -2.67
CA ALA A 898 -18.87 -47.14 -1.81
C ALA A 898 -19.95 -47.80 -2.70
N VAL A 899 -20.37 -49.02 -2.35
CA VAL A 899 -21.50 -49.67 -3.03
C VAL A 899 -22.81 -49.31 -2.33
N ILE A 900 -23.88 -49.22 -3.11
CA ILE A 900 -25.24 -49.01 -2.59
C ILE A 900 -25.91 -50.36 -2.44
N LEU A 901 -26.50 -50.59 -1.27
CA LEU A 901 -27.35 -51.76 -1.06
C LEU A 901 -28.73 -51.47 -1.63
N LEU A 902 -29.14 -52.26 -2.62
CA LEU A 902 -30.38 -52.18 -3.36
C LEU A 902 -31.32 -53.29 -2.89
N ASN A 903 -32.62 -53.09 -3.10
CA ASN A 903 -33.67 -54.10 -2.87
C ASN A 903 -33.57 -54.86 -1.52
N PRO A 904 -33.37 -54.19 -0.37
CA PRO A 904 -33.32 -54.90 0.90
C PRO A 904 -34.68 -55.54 1.18
N ALA A 905 -34.67 -56.85 1.44
CA ALA A 905 -35.86 -57.60 1.80
C ALA A 905 -35.56 -58.56 2.96
N HIS A 906 -36.55 -58.79 3.81
CA HIS A 906 -36.48 -59.80 4.85
C HIS A 906 -37.75 -60.64 4.85
N ALA A 907 -37.62 -61.93 4.60
CA ALA A 907 -38.72 -62.87 4.57
C ALA A 907 -38.27 -64.26 5.04
N ALA A 908 -39.11 -64.94 5.81
CA ALA A 908 -38.89 -66.32 6.27
C ALA A 908 -37.52 -66.57 6.95
N GLY A 909 -36.97 -65.58 7.67
CA GLY A 909 -35.70 -65.69 8.38
C GLY A 909 -34.45 -65.46 7.52
N ALA A 910 -34.61 -65.12 6.24
CA ALA A 910 -33.54 -64.71 5.36
C ALA A 910 -33.62 -63.21 5.06
N THR A 911 -32.47 -62.54 5.08
CA THR A 911 -32.33 -61.17 4.56
C THR A 911 -31.62 -61.22 3.21
N THR A 912 -32.18 -60.55 2.21
CA THR A 912 -31.55 -60.36 0.90
C THR A 912 -31.33 -58.89 0.62
N PHE A 913 -30.28 -58.58 -0.13
CA PHE A 913 -30.08 -57.28 -0.75
C PHE A 913 -29.16 -57.45 -1.95
N ASP A 914 -29.29 -56.55 -2.91
CA ASP A 914 -28.47 -56.52 -4.10
C ASP A 914 -27.42 -55.42 -3.97
N PHE A 915 -26.31 -55.52 -4.70
CA PHE A 915 -25.46 -54.36 -4.96
C PHE A 915 -24.73 -54.53 -6.30
N LEU A 916 -24.44 -53.41 -6.96
CA LEU A 916 -23.61 -53.41 -8.17
C LEU A 916 -22.15 -53.62 -7.76
N THR A 917 -21.54 -54.72 -8.22
CA THR A 917 -20.14 -54.99 -7.96
C THR A 917 -19.25 -54.07 -8.81
N GLN A 918 -18.04 -53.80 -8.34
CA GLN A 918 -17.04 -52.99 -9.04
C GLN A 918 -16.00 -53.91 -9.65
N ALA A 919 -15.89 -53.90 -10.98
CA ALA A 919 -14.93 -54.71 -11.70
C ALA A 919 -13.51 -54.52 -11.13
N GLY A 920 -12.82 -55.63 -10.85
CA GLY A 920 -11.44 -55.63 -10.34
C GLY A 920 -11.28 -55.37 -8.85
N HIS A 921 -12.36 -55.15 -8.10
CA HIS A 921 -12.34 -55.00 -6.64
C HIS A 921 -12.85 -56.25 -5.93
N THR A 922 -12.48 -56.41 -4.67
CA THR A 922 -13.04 -57.45 -3.79
C THR A 922 -14.04 -56.84 -2.82
N HIS A 923 -15.25 -57.39 -2.75
CA HIS A 923 -16.31 -56.93 -1.87
C HIS A 923 -16.48 -57.87 -0.68
N HIS A 924 -16.22 -57.37 0.52
CA HIS A 924 -16.49 -58.07 1.77
C HIS A 924 -17.86 -57.68 2.30
N VAL A 925 -18.78 -58.63 2.29
CA VAL A 925 -20.11 -58.47 2.89
C VAL A 925 -20.02 -58.88 4.34
N GLU A 926 -20.43 -57.99 5.24
CA GLU A 926 -20.27 -58.18 6.67
C GLU A 926 -21.52 -57.76 7.42
N TYR A 927 -21.73 -58.32 8.62
CA TYR A 927 -22.86 -57.98 9.48
C TYR A 927 -22.49 -57.75 10.94
N LYS A 928 -23.37 -57.07 11.67
CA LYS A 928 -23.40 -56.94 13.14
C LYS A 928 -24.83 -57.15 13.64
N ASN A 929 -24.99 -57.62 14.87
CA ASN A 929 -26.34 -57.82 15.44
C ASN A 929 -26.80 -56.58 16.22
N ALA A 930 -25.87 -55.79 16.73
CA ALA A 930 -26.12 -54.49 17.36
C ALA A 930 -25.14 -53.43 16.80
N LEU A 931 -25.55 -52.16 16.78
CA LEU A 931 -24.70 -51.06 16.25
C LEU A 931 -23.44 -50.83 17.10
N ASP A 932 -23.50 -51.15 18.38
CA ASP A 932 -22.40 -51.04 19.35
C ASP A 932 -21.47 -52.26 19.38
N ASP A 933 -21.76 -53.33 18.61
CA ASP A 933 -20.82 -54.43 18.41
C ASP A 933 -19.49 -53.86 17.90
N VAL A 934 -18.36 -54.22 18.52
CA VAL A 934 -17.05 -53.66 18.15
C VAL A 934 -16.60 -54.14 16.77
N THR A 935 -16.85 -55.42 16.45
CA THR A 935 -16.31 -56.09 15.26
C THR A 935 -17.39 -56.45 14.25
N TRP A 936 -17.13 -56.22 12.96
CA TRP A 936 -17.99 -56.71 11.88
C TRP A 936 -17.70 -58.19 11.62
N THR A 937 -18.75 -59.00 11.51
CA THR A 937 -18.62 -60.44 11.22
C THR A 937 -18.72 -60.66 9.71
N PRO A 938 -17.74 -61.33 9.07
CA PRO A 938 -17.84 -61.65 7.65
C PRO A 938 -19.03 -62.57 7.34
N LEU A 939 -19.80 -62.22 6.32
CA LEU A 939 -20.86 -63.06 5.76
C LEU A 939 -20.35 -63.80 4.51
N THR A 940 -19.85 -63.04 3.54
CA THR A 940 -19.31 -63.58 2.28
C THR A 940 -18.34 -62.60 1.64
N THR A 941 -17.52 -63.08 0.71
CA THR A 941 -16.63 -62.25 -0.10
C THR A 941 -16.92 -62.50 -1.57
N ILE A 942 -17.07 -61.42 -2.33
CA ILE A 942 -17.50 -61.44 -3.73
C ILE A 942 -16.45 -60.71 -4.57
N SER A 943 -15.93 -61.36 -5.60
CA SER A 943 -15.10 -60.69 -6.61
C SER A 943 -15.98 -59.85 -7.52
N GLY A 944 -15.63 -58.59 -7.73
CA GLY A 944 -16.42 -57.70 -8.56
C GLY A 944 -16.09 -57.82 -10.04
N ASP A 945 -17.16 -57.88 -10.85
CA ASP A 945 -17.12 -58.00 -12.31
C ASP A 945 -17.94 -56.92 -13.03
N GLY A 946 -18.58 -56.02 -12.27
CA GLY A 946 -19.44 -54.97 -12.81
C GLY A 946 -20.92 -55.34 -12.92
N SER A 947 -21.32 -56.53 -12.47
CA SER A 947 -22.73 -56.97 -12.46
C SER A 947 -23.42 -56.74 -11.11
N ILE A 948 -24.76 -56.71 -11.11
CA ILE A 948 -25.57 -56.69 -9.88
C ILE A 948 -25.52 -58.08 -9.24
N MET A 949 -25.12 -58.13 -7.97
CA MET A 949 -25.05 -59.35 -7.18
C MET A 949 -26.05 -59.34 -6.04
N THR A 950 -26.83 -60.42 -5.90
CA THR A 950 -27.74 -60.64 -4.77
C THR A 950 -27.02 -61.36 -3.63
N VAL A 951 -26.99 -60.73 -2.45
CA VAL A 951 -26.57 -61.35 -1.19
C VAL A 951 -27.78 -61.95 -0.50
N THR A 952 -27.63 -63.15 0.03
CA THR A 952 -28.62 -63.79 0.92
C THR A 952 -27.97 -64.18 2.24
N ASP A 953 -28.43 -63.61 3.34
CA ASP A 953 -28.12 -64.05 4.70
C ASP A 953 -29.27 -64.91 5.24
N ASN A 954 -29.09 -66.24 5.20
CA ASN A 954 -30.05 -67.20 5.76
C ASN A 954 -29.96 -67.34 7.30
N THR A 955 -29.10 -66.57 7.96
CA THR A 955 -28.83 -66.67 9.40
C THR A 955 -29.36 -65.47 10.20
N ALA A 956 -30.07 -64.54 9.54
CA ALA A 956 -30.60 -63.30 10.09
C ALA A 956 -31.84 -63.52 10.99
N SER A 957 -31.71 -64.38 11.99
CA SER A 957 -32.78 -64.77 12.92
C SER A 957 -32.94 -63.83 14.12
N ASN A 958 -32.03 -62.87 14.29
CA ASN A 958 -32.05 -61.88 15.37
C ASN A 958 -33.05 -60.75 15.06
N ALA A 959 -33.59 -60.11 16.11
CA ALA A 959 -34.54 -59.00 15.99
C ALA A 959 -33.97 -57.78 15.23
N THR A 960 -32.65 -57.61 15.24
CA THR A 960 -31.93 -56.58 14.50
C THR A 960 -30.64 -57.17 13.91
N ARG A 961 -30.32 -56.76 12.68
CA ARG A 961 -29.03 -57.03 12.03
C ARG A 961 -28.69 -55.87 11.09
N PHE A 962 -27.42 -55.48 11.08
CA PHE A 962 -26.87 -54.40 10.28
C PHE A 962 -25.90 -54.99 9.28
N TYR A 963 -25.95 -54.55 8.03
CA TYR A 963 -25.07 -55.02 6.95
C TYR A 963 -24.20 -53.87 6.44
N ARG A 964 -22.98 -54.21 6.01
CA ARG A 964 -22.17 -53.35 5.17
C ARG A 964 -21.50 -54.16 4.08
N VAL A 965 -21.13 -53.49 3.01
CA VAL A 965 -20.23 -54.03 1.99
C VAL A 965 -19.02 -53.13 1.91
N ARG A 966 -17.85 -53.71 2.13
CA ARG A 966 -16.56 -53.04 2.06
C ARG A 966 -15.84 -53.46 0.79
N SER A 967 -15.64 -52.53 -0.14
CA SER A 967 -14.86 -52.73 -1.35
C SER A 967 -13.37 -52.47 -1.07
N GLN A 968 -12.50 -53.32 -1.59
CA GLN A 968 -11.03 -53.17 -1.51
C GLN A 968 -10.38 -53.38 -2.86
#